data_AF-A0A1F2VQX9-F1
#
_entry.id   AF-A0A1F2VQX9-F1
#
_cell.length_a   1.000
_cell.length_b   1.000
_cell.length_c   1.000
_cell.angle_alpha   90.00
_cell.angle_beta   90.00
_cell.angle_gamma   90.00
#
_symmetry.space_group_name_H-M   'P 1'
#
loop_
_entity.id
_entity.type
_entity.pdbx_description
1 polymer ?
#
loop_
_entity_poly.entity_id
_entity_poly.type
_entity_poly.pdbx_seq_one_letter_code
_entity_poly.pdbx_strand_id
1 'polypeptide(L)'
;MAADRDRILELGLAALLGLVLVVLASTLQPDYVTDHETYERIGREFVVPDCSSLHCTRVLVAWVIEHLPGPSLVKWKTYAVLGNLLAAFGIARLCRRLGLPRDAVRVAVGMSALGAGAQLTLLDPHSSDPFIYALVPWIVLWLYDGRVWPAAIVAAVAVWAKEFAAVPLWVVAAYGVIAGRPALAARSAAAAALVTTMWVAMQAWFILAHNYTYGDNPSANLLDGGYIVKWVNELGPARAAASLLLHFGPLLFLAVRGWWHSDRPIHLLSLAALPALAIFCYVQQPDRAIWNFQFAIVPLAARLFAGARVWESAAWLVAYAITNLPVEGDWRLPIVGTAFVVCAAVSIRIAVTRPAPPWILDLFATSTAPLLSARRVAAIVVTFLILGGALALAADITLHRRHDADGGFNVWGYRGRVVAHDSLRVAVLGGRRILGEPQPPGLVSQLETLLNNERLRGDAGYVERRRIDTVNLGEPADAILTFQQTLDDYAYLRPDVVCFYVGDEMAPAGNATLRSGWRRRSFLFRTTGYLPAIPMLWNGQPESVPVVPAAIDDAGWRERVDALEAAVAQARQGSLVLVATHPFLADGEAARFGALRARLTARFGGDPGFEYLDLHDIVDLSSPRIAEDLSQAVFRLLVARQ
;
A
#
# COMPACT_ATOMS: atom_id res chain seq x y z
N MET A 1 37.66 -14.78 32.97
CA MET A 1 38.74 -14.55 31.98
C MET A 1 38.33 -14.83 30.54
N ALA A 2 38.06 -16.08 30.11
CA ALA A 2 37.70 -16.34 28.70
C ALA A 2 36.36 -15.69 28.28
N ALA A 3 35.34 -15.75 29.15
CA ALA A 3 34.07 -15.08 28.93
C ALA A 3 34.19 -13.55 28.88
N ASP A 4 35.11 -12.96 29.65
CA ASP A 4 35.35 -11.51 29.66
C ASP A 4 36.07 -11.06 28.40
N ARG A 5 37.06 -11.84 27.92
CA ARG A 5 37.73 -11.57 26.65
C ARG A 5 36.77 -11.59 25.47
N ASP A 6 35.84 -12.55 25.45
CA ASP A 6 34.82 -12.63 24.40
C ASP A 6 33.88 -11.41 24.43
N ARG A 7 33.46 -10.97 25.63
CA ARG A 7 32.65 -9.75 25.77
C ARG A 7 33.39 -8.49 25.30
N ILE A 8 34.66 -8.33 25.65
CA ILE A 8 35.47 -7.18 25.23
C ILE A 8 35.61 -7.15 23.70
N LEU A 9 35.85 -8.30 23.06
CA LEU A 9 35.94 -8.39 21.60
C LEU A 9 34.60 -8.10 20.92
N GLU A 10 33.49 -8.54 21.51
CA GLU A 10 32.14 -8.22 21.01
C GLU A 10 31.83 -6.73 21.10
N LEU A 11 32.20 -6.08 22.21
CA LEU A 11 32.04 -4.63 22.39
C LEU A 11 32.97 -3.84 21.44
N GLY A 12 34.21 -4.28 21.25
CA GLY A 12 35.14 -3.67 20.31
C GLY A 12 34.64 -3.77 18.86
N LEU A 13 34.10 -4.93 18.47
CA LEU A 13 33.47 -5.11 17.15
C LEU A 13 32.22 -4.23 17.00
N ALA A 14 31.39 -4.13 18.05
CA ALA A 14 30.24 -3.25 18.10
C ALA A 14 30.61 -1.79 17.82
N ALA A 15 31.63 -1.30 18.54
CA ALA A 15 32.09 0.08 18.45
C ALA A 15 32.68 0.39 17.08
N LEU A 16 33.54 -0.51 16.55
CA LEU A 16 34.12 -0.35 15.22
C LEU A 16 33.03 -0.34 14.14
N LEU A 17 32.10 -1.28 14.21
CA LEU A 17 31.02 -1.35 13.23
C LEU A 17 30.10 -0.13 13.32
N GLY A 18 29.74 0.30 14.53
CA GLY A 18 28.98 1.52 14.77
C GLY A 18 29.66 2.73 14.15
N LEU A 19 30.99 2.88 14.33
CA LEU A 19 31.76 3.96 13.72
C LEU A 19 31.70 3.91 12.19
N VAL A 20 31.87 2.73 11.58
CA VAL A 20 31.77 2.57 10.12
C VAL A 20 30.38 2.97 9.62
N LEU A 21 29.31 2.51 10.27
CA LEU A 21 27.94 2.85 9.88
C LEU A 21 27.65 4.35 10.05
N VAL A 22 28.19 5.00 11.09
CA VAL A 22 28.08 6.46 11.27
C VAL A 22 28.79 7.21 10.14
N VAL A 23 30.01 6.80 9.79
CA VAL A 23 30.76 7.40 8.68
C VAL A 23 29.94 7.26 7.38
N LEU A 24 29.47 6.06 7.06
CA LEU A 24 28.64 5.82 5.88
C LEU A 24 27.37 6.68 5.88
N ALA A 25 26.64 6.70 7.00
CA ALA A 25 25.44 7.52 7.13
C ALA A 25 25.75 9.01 6.93
N SER A 26 26.88 9.51 7.43
CA SER A 26 27.25 10.92 7.28
C SER A 26 27.59 11.32 5.84
N THR A 27 28.17 10.41 5.06
CA THR A 27 28.62 10.68 3.69
C THR A 27 27.56 10.47 2.62
N LEU A 28 26.55 9.65 2.89
CA LEU A 28 25.54 9.27 1.92
C LEU A 28 24.33 10.22 1.98
N GLN A 29 23.91 10.71 0.81
CA GLN A 29 22.65 11.44 0.64
C GLN A 29 21.99 10.96 -0.67
N PRO A 30 20.68 10.73 -0.66
CA PRO A 30 19.94 10.37 -1.86
C PRO A 30 19.83 11.61 -2.74
N ASP A 31 19.95 11.42 -4.05
CA ASP A 31 19.77 12.43 -5.08
C ASP A 31 18.41 12.31 -5.79
N TYR A 32 17.59 11.35 -5.36
CA TYR A 32 16.24 11.11 -5.84
C TYR A 32 15.18 11.51 -4.80
N VAL A 33 13.93 11.62 -5.24
CA VAL A 33 12.78 11.90 -4.37
C VAL A 33 12.56 10.74 -3.41
N THR A 34 12.67 11.01 -2.12
CA THR A 34 12.46 10.02 -1.04
C THR A 34 11.07 10.17 -0.42
N ASP A 35 10.66 9.18 0.38
CA ASP A 35 9.41 9.23 1.16
C ASP A 35 9.51 10.15 2.40
N HIS A 36 10.57 10.97 2.50
CA HIS A 36 10.89 11.82 3.65
C HIS A 36 9.68 12.66 4.11
N GLU A 37 9.09 13.44 3.21
CA GLU A 37 7.94 14.31 3.55
C GLU A 37 6.75 13.51 4.10
N THR A 38 6.52 12.32 3.55
CA THR A 38 5.44 11.43 3.99
C THR A 38 5.70 10.92 5.41
N TYR A 39 6.89 10.40 5.71
CA TYR A 39 7.24 9.92 7.05
C TYR A 39 7.23 11.04 8.09
N GLU A 40 7.72 12.22 7.75
CA GLU A 40 7.68 13.37 8.65
C GLU A 40 6.24 13.81 8.97
N ARG A 41 5.38 13.84 7.96
CA ARG A 41 3.96 14.19 8.15
C ARG A 41 3.25 13.18 9.03
N ILE A 42 3.45 11.88 8.77
CA ILE A 42 2.94 10.80 9.63
C ILE A 42 3.46 10.95 11.06
N GLY A 43 4.72 11.31 11.23
CA GLY A 43 5.31 11.47 12.56
C GLY A 43 4.68 12.61 13.36
N ARG A 44 4.25 13.69 12.69
CA ARG A 44 3.55 14.83 13.30
C ARG A 44 2.07 14.57 13.56
N GLU A 45 1.37 13.90 12.64
CA GLU A 45 -0.10 13.78 12.66
C GLU A 45 -0.59 12.41 13.16
N PHE A 46 0.28 11.39 13.23
CA PHE A 46 0.00 9.96 13.42
C PHE A 46 -0.91 9.35 12.34
N VAL A 47 -2.04 9.98 12.05
CA VAL A 47 -2.93 9.68 10.94
C VAL A 47 -2.91 10.86 9.97
N VAL A 48 -2.69 10.58 8.69
CA VAL A 48 -2.72 11.56 7.60
C VAL A 48 -3.97 11.30 6.75
N PRO A 49 -5.10 12.00 6.99
CA PRO A 49 -6.34 11.77 6.27
C PRO A 49 -6.15 11.82 4.75
N ASP A 50 -6.89 10.96 4.04
CA ASP A 50 -6.91 10.86 2.58
C ASP A 50 -5.54 10.55 1.94
N CYS A 51 -4.65 9.87 2.67
CA CYS A 51 -3.32 9.54 2.15
C CYS A 51 -3.38 8.43 1.08
N SER A 52 -2.74 8.65 -0.06
CA SER A 52 -2.64 7.69 -1.18
C SER A 52 -1.35 6.88 -1.22
N SER A 53 -0.48 7.01 -0.22
CA SER A 53 0.78 6.27 -0.14
C SER A 53 0.65 5.05 0.77
N LEU A 54 1.19 3.91 0.33
CA LEU A 54 1.34 2.71 1.16
C LEU A 54 2.09 3.01 2.47
N HIS A 55 3.03 3.97 2.43
CA HIS A 55 3.84 4.37 3.58
C HIS A 55 3.02 5.00 4.70
N CYS A 56 1.84 5.57 4.41
CA CYS A 56 0.97 6.14 5.44
C CYS A 56 0.46 5.13 6.45
N THR A 57 0.45 3.84 6.11
CA THR A 57 0.02 2.77 7.02
C THR A 57 1.13 2.32 7.97
N ARG A 58 2.33 2.90 7.85
CA ARG A 58 3.56 2.56 8.61
C ARG A 58 3.86 3.61 9.68
N VAL A 59 2.89 3.81 10.58
CA VAL A 59 2.88 4.96 11.50
C VAL A 59 3.85 4.86 12.66
N LEU A 60 4.19 3.64 13.13
CA LEU A 60 4.90 3.48 14.40
C LEU A 60 6.29 4.13 14.41
N VAL A 61 7.12 3.85 13.40
CA VAL A 61 8.50 4.36 13.35
C VAL A 61 8.50 5.88 13.14
N ALA A 62 7.71 6.37 12.18
CA ALA A 62 7.53 7.79 11.93
C ALA A 62 7.17 8.55 13.21
N TRP A 63 6.15 8.07 13.92
CA TRP A 63 5.67 8.69 15.15
C TRP A 63 6.73 8.69 16.24
N VAL A 64 7.39 7.56 16.50
CA VAL A 64 8.43 7.48 17.55
C VAL A 64 9.62 8.38 17.23
N ILE A 65 10.13 8.37 16.00
CA ILE A 65 11.32 9.13 15.62
C ILE A 65 11.05 10.64 15.58
N GLU A 66 9.87 11.07 15.11
CA GLU A 66 9.58 12.49 15.05
C GLU A 66 9.45 13.16 16.42
N HIS A 67 9.05 12.41 17.46
CA HIS A 67 8.96 12.93 18.83
C HIS A 67 10.32 13.01 19.55
N LEU A 68 11.40 12.50 18.95
CA LEU A 68 12.74 12.70 19.50
C LEU A 68 13.24 14.13 19.24
N PRO A 69 14.02 14.74 20.16
CA PRO A 69 14.56 16.07 19.96
C PRO A 69 15.66 16.10 18.90
N GLY A 70 15.83 17.24 18.23
CA GLY A 70 16.92 17.51 17.30
C GLY A 70 16.52 17.51 15.82
N PRO A 71 17.47 17.79 14.91
CA PRO A 71 17.20 17.87 13.47
C PRO A 71 16.72 16.53 12.89
N SER A 72 15.66 16.55 12.09
CA SER A 72 15.03 15.37 11.47
C SER A 72 16.04 14.39 10.86
N LEU A 73 16.89 14.87 9.94
CA LEU A 73 17.89 14.04 9.28
C LEU A 73 18.85 13.33 10.26
N VAL A 74 19.24 14.00 11.35
CA VAL A 74 20.12 13.41 12.38
C VAL A 74 19.40 12.30 13.14
N LYS A 75 18.12 12.52 13.51
CA LYS A 75 17.27 11.52 14.19
C LYS A 75 17.15 10.25 13.33
N TRP A 76 16.78 10.41 12.06
CA TRP A 76 16.57 9.30 11.14
C TRP A 76 17.87 8.55 10.80
N LYS A 77 18.98 9.23 10.56
CA LYS A 77 20.29 8.57 10.35
C LYS A 77 20.77 7.83 11.59
N THR A 78 20.58 8.41 12.77
CA THR A 78 20.91 7.73 14.05
C THR A 78 20.07 6.48 14.22
N TYR A 79 18.76 6.57 13.96
CA TYR A 79 17.84 5.43 13.96
C TYR A 79 18.29 4.32 12.99
N ALA A 80 18.67 4.66 11.76
CA ALA A 80 19.12 3.69 10.77
C ALA A 80 20.42 2.99 11.22
N VAL A 81 21.40 3.73 11.75
CA VAL A 81 22.64 3.16 12.32
C VAL A 81 22.34 2.20 13.47
N LEU A 82 21.50 2.61 14.43
CA LEU A 82 21.15 1.78 15.58
C LEU A 82 20.36 0.54 15.18
N GLY A 83 19.40 0.68 14.26
CA GLY A 83 18.62 -0.44 13.72
C GLY A 83 19.50 -1.48 13.04
N ASN A 84 20.40 -1.05 12.16
CA ASN A 84 21.34 -1.95 11.47
C ASN A 84 22.34 -2.62 12.44
N LEU A 85 22.79 -1.90 13.47
CA LEU A 85 23.65 -2.49 14.50
C LEU A 85 22.90 -3.56 15.32
N LEU A 86 21.65 -3.29 15.73
CA LEU A 86 20.80 -4.24 16.43
C LEU A 86 20.46 -5.47 15.57
N ALA A 87 20.27 -5.28 14.27
CA ALA A 87 20.08 -6.36 13.30
C ALA A 87 21.28 -7.30 13.28
N ALA A 88 22.49 -6.74 13.15
CA ALA A 88 23.72 -7.49 13.12
C ALA A 88 23.95 -8.31 14.41
N PHE A 89 23.60 -7.75 15.57
CA PHE A 89 23.63 -8.48 16.84
C PHE A 89 22.58 -9.57 16.95
N GLY A 90 21.36 -9.30 16.49
CA GLY A 90 20.30 -10.30 16.42
C GLY A 90 20.72 -11.49 15.55
N ILE A 91 21.31 -11.23 14.38
CA ILE A 91 21.88 -12.25 13.50
C ILE A 91 23.01 -13.01 14.17
N ALA A 92 23.94 -12.33 14.86
CA ALA A 92 25.02 -12.99 15.59
C ALA A 92 24.47 -13.98 16.63
N ARG A 93 23.47 -13.55 17.39
CA ARG A 93 22.84 -14.36 18.44
C ARG A 93 22.09 -15.55 17.85
N LEU A 94 21.36 -15.33 16.76
CA LEU A 94 20.68 -16.38 16.01
C LEU A 94 21.68 -17.40 15.45
N CYS A 95 22.77 -16.96 14.82
CA CYS A 95 23.83 -17.83 14.30
C CYS A 95 24.45 -18.70 15.41
N ARG A 96 24.78 -18.12 16.57
CA ARG A 96 25.25 -18.89 17.73
C ARG A 96 24.22 -19.92 18.17
N ARG A 97 22.94 -19.56 18.18
CA ARG A 97 21.85 -20.46 18.59
C ARG A 97 21.66 -21.62 17.62
N LEU A 98 21.90 -21.38 16.34
CA LEU A 98 21.91 -22.36 15.26
C LEU A 98 23.20 -23.20 15.21
N GLY A 99 24.15 -22.97 16.11
CA GLY A 99 25.36 -23.79 16.24
C GLY A 99 26.56 -23.32 15.40
N LEU A 100 26.53 -22.12 14.82
CA LEU A 100 27.67 -21.62 14.03
C LEU A 100 28.90 -21.36 14.92
N PRO A 101 30.11 -21.65 14.43
CA PRO A 101 31.34 -21.34 15.14
C PRO A 101 31.61 -19.83 15.20
N ARG A 102 32.49 -19.42 16.12
CA ARG A 102 32.72 -18.01 16.48
C ARG A 102 33.19 -17.13 15.33
N ASP A 103 34.02 -17.66 14.46
CA ASP A 103 34.53 -16.99 13.26
C ASP A 103 33.43 -16.73 12.22
N ALA A 104 32.61 -17.74 11.92
CA ALA A 104 31.42 -17.60 11.08
C ALA A 104 30.46 -16.54 11.64
N VAL A 105 30.24 -16.54 12.96
CA VAL A 105 29.39 -15.54 13.63
C VAL A 105 29.91 -14.11 13.44
N ARG A 106 31.23 -13.88 13.50
CA ARG A 106 31.82 -12.55 13.26
C ARG A 106 31.60 -12.09 11.82
N VAL A 107 31.72 -12.99 10.85
CA VAL A 107 31.43 -12.67 9.45
C VAL A 107 29.94 -12.39 9.25
N ALA A 108 29.05 -13.14 9.90
CA ALA A 108 27.61 -12.90 9.87
C ALA A 108 27.22 -11.49 10.34
N VAL A 109 27.88 -10.97 11.39
CA VAL A 109 27.70 -9.59 11.86
C VAL A 109 28.05 -8.60 10.74
N GLY A 110 29.21 -8.77 10.11
CA GLY A 110 29.65 -7.90 9.01
C GLY A 110 28.73 -7.99 7.79
N MET A 111 28.30 -9.20 7.41
CA MET A 111 27.33 -9.43 6.32
C MET A 111 26.03 -8.66 6.56
N SER A 112 25.45 -8.79 7.76
CA SER A 112 24.19 -8.13 8.12
C SER A 112 24.30 -6.61 8.16
N ALA A 113 25.42 -6.07 8.65
CA ALA A 113 25.59 -4.64 8.80
C ALA A 113 26.01 -3.91 7.52
N LEU A 114 26.74 -4.60 6.63
CA LEU A 114 27.33 -4.03 5.41
C LEU A 114 26.63 -4.50 4.13
N GLY A 115 25.50 -5.18 4.24
CA GLY A 115 24.75 -5.61 3.06
C GLY A 115 23.86 -4.53 2.45
N ALA A 116 23.39 -4.78 1.23
CA ALA A 116 22.64 -3.83 0.41
C ALA A 116 21.48 -3.14 1.16
N GLY A 117 20.61 -3.90 1.83
CA GLY A 117 19.47 -3.29 2.53
C GLY A 117 19.91 -2.40 3.70
N ALA A 118 20.94 -2.79 4.46
CA ALA A 118 21.47 -1.96 5.53
C ALA A 118 22.03 -0.64 4.97
N GLN A 119 22.87 -0.70 3.93
CA GLN A 119 23.45 0.49 3.32
C GLN A 119 22.41 1.39 2.64
N LEU A 120 21.40 0.81 1.98
CA LEU A 120 20.29 1.55 1.39
C LEU A 120 19.54 2.35 2.47
N THR A 121 19.31 1.77 3.65
CA THR A 121 18.68 2.51 4.75
C THR A 121 19.57 3.55 5.42
N LEU A 122 20.89 3.52 5.21
CA LEU A 122 21.78 4.61 5.63
C LEU A 122 21.76 5.77 4.63
N LEU A 123 21.60 5.46 3.34
CA LEU A 123 21.40 6.44 2.27
C LEU A 123 20.02 7.11 2.41
N ASP A 124 18.96 6.31 2.50
CA ASP A 124 17.57 6.75 2.63
C ASP A 124 16.98 6.28 3.97
N PRO A 125 17.19 7.05 5.05
CA PRO A 125 16.85 6.62 6.40
C PRO A 125 15.36 6.75 6.74
N HIS A 126 14.56 7.45 5.93
CA HIS A 126 13.13 7.65 6.16
C HIS A 126 12.33 6.41 5.78
N SER A 127 12.53 5.32 6.53
CA SER A 127 11.78 4.08 6.34
C SER A 127 11.63 3.25 7.62
N SER A 128 10.65 2.35 7.59
CA SER A 128 10.47 1.31 8.61
C SER A 128 11.54 0.22 8.62
N ASP A 129 12.42 0.18 7.62
CA ASP A 129 13.22 -1.00 7.31
C ASP A 129 14.33 -1.28 8.35
N PRO A 130 15.08 -0.30 8.87
CA PRO A 130 16.04 -0.53 9.95
C PRO A 130 15.42 -1.19 11.18
N PHE A 131 14.19 -0.80 11.55
CA PHE A 131 13.46 -1.41 12.66
C PHE A 131 13.13 -2.88 12.39
N ILE A 132 12.69 -3.21 11.17
CA ILE A 132 12.37 -4.59 10.80
C ILE A 132 13.62 -5.45 10.70
N TYR A 133 14.71 -4.93 10.14
CA TYR A 133 16.00 -5.59 10.12
C TYR A 133 16.50 -5.88 11.53
N ALA A 134 16.36 -4.92 12.45
CA ALA A 134 16.69 -5.09 13.85
C ALA A 134 15.86 -6.22 14.46
N LEU A 135 14.54 -6.18 14.27
CA LEU A 135 13.58 -6.97 15.03
C LEU A 135 13.49 -8.44 14.61
N VAL A 136 13.52 -8.70 13.30
CA VAL A 136 13.24 -10.02 12.73
C VAL A 136 14.15 -11.13 13.29
N PRO A 137 15.49 -10.97 13.37
CA PRO A 137 16.36 -12.00 13.94
C PRO A 137 16.03 -12.33 15.40
N TRP A 138 15.58 -11.36 16.20
CA TRP A 138 15.18 -11.57 17.59
C TRP A 138 13.85 -12.31 17.70
N ILE A 139 12.88 -11.98 16.85
CA ILE A 139 11.61 -12.70 16.78
C ILE A 139 11.88 -14.17 16.43
N VAL A 140 12.69 -14.43 15.40
CA VAL A 140 13.05 -15.81 14.98
C VAL A 140 13.77 -16.54 16.12
N LEU A 141 14.72 -15.88 16.81
CA LEU A 141 15.41 -16.44 17.95
C LEU A 141 14.45 -16.85 19.09
N TRP A 142 13.52 -15.97 19.46
CA TRP A 142 12.52 -16.26 20.51
C TRP A 142 11.59 -17.41 20.09
N LEU A 143 11.13 -17.43 18.85
CA LEU A 143 10.29 -18.51 18.32
C LEU A 143 11.04 -19.84 18.31
N TYR A 144 12.31 -19.84 17.91
CA TYR A 144 13.18 -21.01 17.93
C TYR A 144 13.37 -21.56 19.35
N ASP A 145 13.44 -20.67 20.35
CA ASP A 145 13.48 -21.02 21.78
C ASP A 145 12.10 -21.36 22.37
N GLY A 146 11.05 -21.44 21.56
CA GLY A 146 9.69 -21.77 21.98
C GLY A 146 8.96 -20.65 22.73
N ARG A 147 9.52 -19.44 22.76
CA ARG A 147 8.95 -18.23 23.38
C ARG A 147 8.02 -17.52 22.39
N VAL A 148 6.95 -18.21 22.00
CA VAL A 148 6.02 -17.73 20.97
C VAL A 148 5.29 -16.44 21.37
N TRP A 149 4.84 -16.33 22.62
CA TRP A 149 4.05 -15.17 23.05
C TRP A 149 4.82 -13.86 23.10
N PRO A 150 6.04 -13.78 23.68
CA PRO A 150 6.85 -12.56 23.57
C PRO A 150 7.09 -12.14 22.11
N ALA A 151 7.38 -13.10 21.24
CA ALA A 151 7.53 -12.85 19.80
C ALA A 151 6.24 -12.31 19.16
N ALA A 152 5.09 -12.87 19.51
CA ALA A 152 3.79 -12.44 19.01
C ALA A 152 3.42 -11.02 19.46
N ILE A 153 3.65 -10.68 20.73
CA ILE A 153 3.38 -9.34 21.28
C ILE A 153 4.23 -8.29 20.55
N VAL A 154 5.52 -8.57 20.40
CA VAL A 154 6.43 -7.64 19.73
C VAL A 154 6.08 -7.51 18.24
N ALA A 155 5.73 -8.63 17.57
CA ALA A 155 5.26 -8.60 16.19
C ALA A 155 3.93 -7.83 16.04
N ALA A 156 3.00 -7.96 16.99
CA ALA A 156 1.72 -7.25 17.01
C ALA A 156 1.87 -5.73 17.11
N VAL A 157 2.89 -5.25 17.84
CA VAL A 157 3.25 -3.83 17.83
C VAL A 157 3.95 -3.47 16.52
N ALA A 158 4.88 -4.30 16.07
CA ALA A 158 5.71 -4.01 14.90
C ALA A 158 4.97 -4.03 13.56
N VAL A 159 3.78 -4.65 13.45
CA VAL A 159 2.95 -4.55 12.23
C VAL A 159 2.47 -3.12 11.96
N TRP A 160 2.49 -2.24 12.95
CA TRP A 160 2.26 -0.80 12.77
C TRP A 160 3.44 -0.07 12.15
N ALA A 161 4.63 -0.70 12.10
CA ALA A 161 5.78 -0.23 11.36
C ALA A 161 5.87 -0.84 9.96
N LYS A 162 5.68 -2.17 9.85
CA LYS A 162 5.72 -2.87 8.56
C LYS A 162 5.01 -4.21 8.64
N GLU A 163 4.29 -4.56 7.59
CA GLU A 163 3.61 -5.85 7.40
C GLU A 163 4.53 -7.06 7.60
N PHE A 164 5.83 -6.91 7.30
CA PHE A 164 6.82 -7.97 7.40
C PHE A 164 6.98 -8.52 8.84
N ALA A 165 6.60 -7.76 9.87
CA ALA A 165 6.71 -8.20 11.26
C ALA A 165 5.94 -9.51 11.56
N ALA A 166 4.89 -9.82 10.78
CA ALA A 166 4.13 -11.06 10.90
C ALA A 166 4.85 -12.27 10.25
N VAL A 167 5.73 -12.05 9.28
CA VAL A 167 6.33 -13.09 8.43
C VAL A 167 7.16 -14.11 9.22
N PRO A 168 8.02 -13.72 10.18
CA PRO A 168 8.79 -14.69 10.97
C PRO A 168 7.92 -15.73 11.70
N LEU A 169 6.70 -15.35 12.12
CA LEU A 169 5.77 -16.26 12.78
C LEU A 169 5.28 -17.35 11.81
N TRP A 170 4.93 -16.96 10.58
CA TRP A 170 4.57 -17.89 9.51
C TRP A 170 5.73 -18.80 9.11
N VAL A 171 6.93 -18.23 8.97
CA VAL A 171 8.14 -19.00 8.64
C VAL A 171 8.44 -20.03 9.74
N VAL A 172 8.37 -19.66 11.02
CA VAL A 172 8.62 -20.64 12.09
C VAL A 172 7.46 -21.62 12.27
N ALA A 173 6.23 -21.26 11.92
CA ALA A 173 5.12 -22.21 11.82
C ALA A 173 5.42 -23.30 10.78
N ALA A 174 5.83 -22.89 9.57
CA ALA A 174 6.24 -23.82 8.50
C ALA A 174 7.46 -24.66 8.91
N TYR A 175 8.48 -24.04 9.52
CA TYR A 175 9.62 -24.75 10.11
C TYR A 175 9.17 -25.82 11.09
N GLY A 176 8.22 -25.50 11.98
CA GLY A 176 7.67 -26.45 12.94
C GLY A 176 7.00 -27.65 12.28
N VAL A 177 6.33 -27.46 11.14
CA VAL A 177 5.74 -28.57 10.36
C VAL A 177 6.84 -29.45 9.78
N ILE A 178 7.79 -28.86 9.02
CA ILE A 178 8.83 -29.61 8.30
C ILE A 178 9.82 -30.27 9.28
N ALA A 179 10.08 -29.65 10.43
CA ALA A 179 10.95 -30.18 11.47
C ALA A 179 10.28 -31.22 12.38
N GLY A 180 9.02 -31.59 12.15
CA GLY A 180 8.30 -32.56 12.99
C GLY A 180 8.01 -32.05 14.41
N ARG A 181 7.85 -30.73 14.58
CA ARG A 181 7.59 -30.03 15.86
C ARG A 181 6.16 -29.43 15.87
N PRO A 182 5.11 -30.27 15.95
CA PRO A 182 3.73 -29.81 15.74
C PRO A 182 3.25 -28.81 16.80
N ALA A 183 3.75 -28.88 18.04
CA ALA A 183 3.39 -27.92 19.08
C ALA A 183 4.00 -26.52 18.84
N LEU A 184 5.18 -26.45 18.21
CA LEU A 184 5.75 -25.18 17.78
C LEU A 184 4.99 -24.64 16.56
N ALA A 185 4.69 -25.51 15.59
CA ALA A 185 3.91 -25.16 14.40
C ALA A 185 2.56 -24.54 14.76
N ALA A 186 1.78 -25.23 15.59
CA ALA A 186 0.43 -24.79 15.96
C ALA A 186 0.44 -23.45 16.73
N ARG A 187 1.34 -23.29 17.71
CA ARG A 187 1.44 -22.03 18.49
C ARG A 187 1.91 -20.88 17.61
N SER A 188 2.90 -21.10 16.75
CA SER A 188 3.42 -20.06 15.85
C SER A 188 2.39 -19.69 14.79
N ALA A 189 1.64 -20.66 14.25
CA ALA A 189 0.54 -20.39 13.31
C ALA A 189 -0.59 -19.58 13.95
N ALA A 190 -1.00 -19.93 15.18
CA ALA A 190 -2.00 -19.16 15.91
C ALA A 190 -1.55 -17.70 16.17
N ALA A 191 -0.29 -17.53 16.58
CA ALA A 191 0.31 -16.20 16.75
C ALA A 191 0.40 -15.44 15.41
N ALA A 192 0.81 -16.12 14.34
CA ALA A 192 0.91 -15.54 13.00
C ALA A 192 -0.46 -15.07 12.50
N ALA A 193 -1.50 -15.90 12.66
CA ALA A 193 -2.87 -15.56 12.31
C ALA A 193 -3.35 -14.34 13.09
N LEU A 194 -3.18 -14.33 14.42
CA LEU A 194 -3.56 -13.19 15.27
C LEU A 194 -2.88 -11.88 14.82
N VAL A 195 -1.55 -11.90 14.66
CA VAL A 195 -0.78 -10.71 14.25
C VAL A 195 -1.15 -10.26 12.84
N THR A 196 -1.39 -11.20 11.91
CA THR A 196 -1.84 -10.88 10.56
C THR A 196 -3.25 -10.27 10.58
N THR A 197 -4.17 -10.79 11.40
CA THR A 197 -5.50 -10.21 11.58
C THR A 197 -5.43 -8.80 12.15
N MET A 198 -4.56 -8.54 13.14
CA MET A 198 -4.34 -7.19 13.66
C MET A 198 -3.83 -6.24 12.58
N TRP A 199 -2.87 -6.68 11.76
CA TRP A 199 -2.40 -5.91 10.62
C TRP A 199 -3.51 -5.63 9.60
N VAL A 200 -4.29 -6.63 9.19
CA VAL A 200 -5.43 -6.45 8.26
C VAL A 200 -6.47 -5.51 8.86
N ALA A 201 -6.81 -5.64 10.14
CA ALA A 201 -7.76 -4.77 10.82
C ALA A 201 -7.25 -3.33 10.89
N MET A 202 -5.96 -3.13 11.14
CA MET A 202 -5.32 -1.81 11.10
C MET A 202 -5.38 -1.20 9.69
N GLN A 203 -5.05 -1.97 8.65
CA GLN A 203 -5.16 -1.52 7.25
C GLN A 203 -6.60 -1.15 6.89
N ALA A 204 -7.55 -2.02 7.24
CA ALA A 204 -8.97 -1.77 7.04
C ALA A 204 -9.43 -0.52 7.80
N TRP A 205 -8.95 -0.28 9.02
CA TRP A 205 -9.27 0.93 9.76
C TRP A 205 -8.72 2.19 9.09
N PHE A 206 -7.47 2.19 8.61
CA PHE A 206 -6.92 3.33 7.87
C PHE A 206 -7.69 3.62 6.57
N ILE A 207 -8.04 2.59 5.82
CA ILE A 207 -8.87 2.74 4.63
C ILE A 207 -10.25 3.27 5.06
N LEU A 208 -10.97 2.54 5.90
CA LEU A 208 -12.38 2.80 6.22
C LEU A 208 -12.64 4.04 7.07
N ALA A 209 -11.72 4.44 7.95
CA ALA A 209 -11.90 5.59 8.85
C ALA A 209 -11.17 6.85 8.37
N HIS A 210 -10.14 6.71 7.54
CA HIS A 210 -9.24 7.81 7.19
C HIS A 210 -9.03 7.97 5.68
N ASN A 211 -9.79 7.24 4.86
CA ASN A 211 -9.74 7.36 3.41
C ASN A 211 -8.37 7.07 2.80
N TYR A 212 -7.63 6.15 3.41
CA TYR A 212 -6.34 5.77 2.86
C TYR A 212 -6.53 4.96 1.58
N THR A 213 -5.64 5.19 0.64
CA THR A 213 -5.43 4.30 -0.50
C THR A 213 -3.95 3.94 -0.61
N TYR A 214 -3.66 2.92 -1.39
CA TYR A 214 -2.27 2.59 -1.75
C TYR A 214 -1.85 3.27 -3.06
N GLY A 215 -2.69 4.16 -3.62
CA GLY A 215 -2.43 4.84 -4.90
C GLY A 215 -2.02 3.86 -6.00
N ASP A 216 -1.05 4.28 -6.81
CA ASP A 216 -0.44 3.47 -7.87
C ASP A 216 0.72 2.58 -7.35
N ASN A 217 0.75 2.29 -6.04
CA ASN A 217 1.82 1.46 -5.48
C ASN A 217 1.74 0.02 -6.02
N PRO A 218 2.79 -0.48 -6.68
CA PRO A 218 2.78 -1.82 -7.28
C PRO A 218 2.59 -2.95 -6.27
N SER A 219 2.93 -2.73 -5.00
CA SER A 219 2.71 -3.74 -3.94
C SER A 219 1.26 -4.15 -3.80
N ALA A 220 0.32 -3.26 -4.14
CA ALA A 220 -1.10 -3.51 -4.04
C ALA A 220 -1.69 -4.18 -5.31
N ASN A 221 -0.91 -4.27 -6.40
CA ASN A 221 -1.33 -4.87 -7.67
C ASN A 221 -0.93 -6.35 -7.73
N LEU A 222 -1.55 -7.16 -6.85
CA LEU A 222 -1.23 -8.58 -6.67
C LEU A 222 -1.46 -9.45 -7.91
N LEU A 223 -2.27 -8.99 -8.86
CA LEU A 223 -2.61 -9.74 -10.06
C LEU A 223 -1.89 -9.23 -11.32
N ASP A 224 -1.31 -8.02 -11.27
CA ASP A 224 -0.61 -7.39 -12.40
C ASP A 224 0.91 -7.55 -12.32
N GLY A 225 1.38 -8.48 -11.48
CA GLY A 225 2.79 -8.78 -11.37
C GLY A 225 3.53 -8.05 -10.26
N GLY A 226 2.84 -7.29 -9.41
CA GLY A 226 3.45 -6.59 -8.27
C GLY A 226 4.64 -5.70 -8.63
N TYR A 227 5.65 -5.67 -7.76
CA TYR A 227 6.88 -4.94 -8.03
C TYR A 227 7.79 -5.63 -9.05
N ILE A 228 7.72 -6.96 -9.18
CA ILE A 228 8.63 -7.68 -10.09
C ILE A 228 8.36 -7.30 -11.56
N VAL A 229 7.09 -7.15 -11.96
CA VAL A 229 6.75 -6.72 -13.32
C VAL A 229 7.12 -5.26 -13.55
N LYS A 230 6.82 -4.36 -12.61
CA LYS A 230 7.27 -2.96 -12.70
C LYS A 230 8.79 -2.90 -12.89
N TRP A 231 9.53 -3.64 -12.07
CA TRP A 231 10.98 -3.61 -12.07
C TRP A 231 11.59 -4.14 -13.37
N VAL A 232 11.03 -5.23 -13.91
CA VAL A 232 11.42 -5.78 -15.21
C VAL A 232 11.06 -4.84 -16.36
N ASN A 233 9.92 -4.16 -16.30
CA ASN A 233 9.50 -3.21 -17.33
C ASN A 233 10.36 -1.94 -17.33
N GLU A 234 10.72 -1.42 -16.17
CA GLU A 234 11.52 -0.19 -16.04
C GLU A 234 13.00 -0.41 -16.37
N LEU A 235 13.60 -1.51 -15.91
CA LEU A 235 15.03 -1.77 -16.12
C LEU A 235 15.33 -2.67 -17.32
N GLY A 236 14.37 -3.50 -17.75
CA GLY A 236 14.60 -4.65 -18.62
C GLY A 236 15.10 -5.88 -17.84
N PRO A 237 14.79 -7.11 -18.30
CA PRO A 237 15.13 -8.34 -17.57
C PRO A 237 16.62 -8.49 -17.22
N ALA A 238 17.50 -8.13 -18.15
CA ALA A 238 18.95 -8.25 -17.96
C ALA A 238 19.49 -7.29 -16.89
N ARG A 239 19.03 -6.04 -16.87
CA ARG A 239 19.47 -5.05 -15.86
C ARG A 239 18.86 -5.34 -14.49
N ALA A 240 17.60 -5.78 -14.44
CA ALA A 240 16.98 -6.24 -13.19
C ALA A 240 17.77 -7.42 -12.58
N ALA A 241 18.08 -8.44 -13.39
CA ALA A 241 18.91 -9.56 -12.95
C ALA A 241 20.34 -9.13 -12.55
N ALA A 242 20.97 -8.23 -13.32
CA ALA A 242 22.28 -7.70 -13.01
C ALA A 242 22.28 -6.89 -11.70
N SER A 243 21.21 -6.15 -11.41
CA SER A 243 21.05 -5.43 -10.14
C SER A 243 20.98 -6.39 -8.95
N LEU A 244 20.17 -7.47 -9.02
CA LEU A 244 20.18 -8.51 -7.98
C LEU A 244 21.55 -9.15 -7.83
N LEU A 245 22.18 -9.48 -8.97
CA LEU A 245 23.49 -10.12 -8.98
C LEU A 245 24.55 -9.22 -8.34
N LEU A 246 24.54 -7.92 -8.63
CA LEU A 246 25.50 -6.98 -8.08
C LEU A 246 25.38 -6.89 -6.55
N HIS A 247 24.16 -6.72 -6.03
CA HIS A 247 23.93 -6.52 -4.61
C HIS A 247 23.98 -7.81 -3.78
N PHE A 248 23.48 -8.91 -4.34
CA PHE A 248 23.29 -10.16 -3.60
C PHE A 248 24.06 -11.34 -4.17
N GLY A 249 24.63 -11.26 -5.37
CA GLY A 249 25.25 -12.39 -6.07
C GLY A 249 26.25 -13.17 -5.24
N PRO A 250 27.33 -12.53 -4.72
CA PRO A 250 28.31 -13.23 -3.88
C PRO A 250 27.69 -13.83 -2.61
N LEU A 251 26.76 -13.12 -1.96
CA LEU A 251 26.08 -13.58 -0.76
C LEU A 251 25.15 -14.77 -1.06
N LEU A 252 24.33 -14.70 -2.10
CA LEU A 252 23.42 -15.77 -2.51
C LEU A 252 24.17 -16.99 -3.02
N PHE A 253 25.28 -16.80 -3.74
CA PHE A 253 26.17 -17.90 -4.11
C PHE A 253 26.70 -18.63 -2.87
N LEU A 254 27.19 -17.89 -1.88
CA LEU A 254 27.62 -18.46 -0.60
C LEU A 254 26.46 -19.08 0.19
N ALA A 255 25.26 -18.49 0.16
CA ALA A 255 24.10 -19.04 0.85
C ALA A 255 23.63 -20.34 0.21
N VAL A 256 23.58 -20.43 -1.13
CA VAL A 256 23.26 -21.66 -1.86
C VAL A 256 24.31 -22.73 -1.57
N ARG A 257 25.61 -22.42 -1.65
CA ARG A 257 26.65 -23.38 -1.30
C ARG A 257 26.60 -23.76 0.18
N GLY A 258 26.33 -22.80 1.05
CA GLY A 258 26.17 -22.95 2.49
C GLY A 258 24.99 -23.84 2.85
N TRP A 259 23.93 -23.82 2.05
CA TRP A 259 22.79 -24.75 2.15
C TRP A 259 23.16 -26.20 1.83
N TRP A 260 24.34 -26.49 1.28
CA TRP A 260 24.81 -27.87 1.22
C TRP A 260 25.64 -28.25 2.47
N HIS A 261 26.10 -27.28 3.27
CA HIS A 261 27.03 -27.50 4.40
C HIS A 261 26.45 -27.20 5.77
N SER A 262 25.23 -26.67 5.84
CA SER A 262 24.66 -26.20 7.10
C SER A 262 23.94 -27.31 7.82
N ASP A 263 23.90 -27.22 9.14
CA ASP A 263 23.22 -28.26 9.91
C ASP A 263 21.71 -28.24 9.62
N ARG A 264 21.05 -29.38 9.86
CA ARG A 264 19.61 -29.57 9.61
C ARG A 264 18.73 -28.39 10.07
N PRO A 265 18.92 -27.75 11.24
CA PRO A 265 18.09 -26.62 11.64
C PRO A 265 18.13 -25.43 10.68
N ILE A 266 19.30 -25.12 10.11
CA ILE A 266 19.49 -23.99 9.21
C ILE A 266 18.83 -24.28 7.87
N HIS A 267 18.99 -25.50 7.33
CA HIS A 267 18.33 -25.92 6.08
C HIS A 267 16.81 -25.88 6.19
N LEU A 268 16.27 -26.40 7.29
CA LEU A 268 14.83 -26.42 7.49
C LEU A 268 14.28 -24.99 7.66
N LEU A 269 15.01 -24.11 8.34
CA LEU A 269 14.61 -22.71 8.49
C LEU A 269 14.62 -21.98 7.14
N SER A 270 15.66 -22.20 6.31
CA SER A 270 15.72 -21.57 4.99
C SER A 270 14.65 -22.11 4.04
N LEU A 271 14.39 -23.43 4.05
CA LEU A 271 13.29 -24.03 3.28
C LEU A 271 11.93 -23.46 3.68
N ALA A 272 11.70 -23.30 4.99
CA ALA A 272 10.47 -22.71 5.52
C ALA A 272 10.30 -21.22 5.14
N ALA A 273 11.39 -20.51 4.87
CA ALA A 273 11.37 -19.10 4.47
C ALA A 273 11.07 -18.89 2.98
N LEU A 274 11.36 -19.88 2.11
CA LEU A 274 11.23 -19.73 0.65
C LEU A 274 9.85 -19.29 0.16
N PRO A 275 8.71 -19.82 0.65
CA PRO A 275 7.40 -19.38 0.17
C PRO A 275 7.14 -17.90 0.46
N ALA A 276 7.46 -17.47 1.68
CA ALA A 276 7.30 -16.07 2.07
C ALA A 276 8.27 -15.17 1.28
N LEU A 277 9.52 -15.59 1.07
CA LEU A 277 10.48 -14.86 0.25
C LEU A 277 9.97 -14.68 -1.19
N ALA A 278 9.44 -15.73 -1.81
CA ALA A 278 8.90 -15.66 -3.16
C ALA A 278 7.73 -14.67 -3.26
N ILE A 279 6.79 -14.72 -2.31
CA ILE A 279 5.66 -13.77 -2.24
C ILE A 279 6.17 -12.34 -2.09
N PHE A 280 7.11 -12.09 -1.19
CA PHE A 280 7.63 -10.74 -0.96
C PHE A 280 8.50 -10.22 -2.10
N CYS A 281 9.27 -11.06 -2.80
CA CYS A 281 9.96 -10.67 -4.02
C CYS A 281 8.98 -10.33 -5.16
N TYR A 282 7.77 -10.89 -5.14
CA TYR A 282 6.73 -10.55 -6.08
C TYR A 282 6.05 -9.22 -5.72
N VAL A 283 5.65 -9.04 -4.45
CA VAL A 283 4.88 -7.87 -4.00
C VAL A 283 5.73 -6.67 -3.58
N GLN A 284 7.01 -6.81 -3.29
CA GLN A 284 7.89 -5.69 -2.90
C GLN A 284 9.08 -5.60 -3.84
N GLN A 285 9.82 -4.49 -3.75
CA GLN A 285 11.12 -4.36 -4.42
C GLN A 285 12.02 -5.55 -4.05
N PRO A 286 12.48 -6.36 -5.02
CA PRO A 286 13.15 -7.64 -4.73
C PRO A 286 14.38 -7.52 -3.84
N ASP A 287 15.15 -6.45 -3.96
CA ASP A 287 16.32 -6.17 -3.11
C ASP A 287 15.93 -5.96 -1.64
N ARG A 288 14.91 -5.13 -1.37
CA ARG A 288 14.38 -4.92 -0.01
C ARG A 288 13.74 -6.19 0.54
N ALA A 289 13.01 -6.92 -0.31
CA ALA A 289 12.37 -8.17 0.03
C ALA A 289 13.40 -9.22 0.49
N ILE A 290 14.43 -9.48 -0.32
CA ILE A 290 15.51 -10.43 -0.02
C ILE A 290 16.18 -10.07 1.32
N TRP A 291 16.44 -8.79 1.56
CA TRP A 291 17.12 -8.38 2.79
C TRP A 291 16.27 -8.55 4.06
N ASN A 292 14.94 -8.45 3.98
CA ASN A 292 14.08 -8.80 5.11
C ASN A 292 14.28 -10.27 5.57
N PHE A 293 14.78 -11.15 4.68
CA PHE A 293 15.11 -12.56 4.97
C PHE A 293 16.58 -12.81 5.33
N GLN A 294 17.34 -11.78 5.70
CA GLN A 294 18.73 -11.95 6.13
C GLN A 294 18.91 -12.96 7.28
N PHE A 295 17.88 -13.16 8.12
CA PHE A 295 17.87 -14.17 9.19
C PHE A 295 17.97 -15.62 8.68
N ALA A 296 17.64 -15.88 7.41
CA ALA A 296 17.78 -17.18 6.77
C ALA A 296 19.02 -17.21 5.85
N ILE A 297 19.27 -16.14 5.11
CA ILE A 297 20.35 -16.06 4.11
C ILE A 297 21.72 -15.94 4.77
N VAL A 298 21.88 -15.06 5.76
CA VAL A 298 23.19 -14.78 6.37
C VAL A 298 23.74 -16.00 7.12
N PRO A 299 22.97 -16.75 7.94
CA PRO A 299 23.49 -17.96 8.58
C PRO A 299 24.00 -19.01 7.58
N LEU A 300 23.32 -19.18 6.44
CA LEU A 300 23.76 -20.08 5.38
C LEU A 300 25.11 -19.65 4.80
N ALA A 301 25.25 -18.39 4.40
CA ALA A 301 26.49 -17.89 3.83
C ALA A 301 27.65 -17.90 4.84
N ALA A 302 27.39 -17.45 6.06
CA ALA A 302 28.38 -17.38 7.13
C ALA A 302 28.94 -18.77 7.51
N ARG A 303 28.15 -19.84 7.38
CA ARG A 303 28.58 -21.22 7.69
C ARG A 303 29.87 -21.61 6.96
N LEU A 304 30.05 -21.17 5.71
CA LEU A 304 31.23 -21.50 4.91
C LEU A 304 32.51 -20.83 5.40
N PHE A 305 32.40 -19.77 6.22
CA PHE A 305 33.54 -19.09 6.84
C PHE A 305 34.04 -19.78 8.10
N ALA A 306 33.41 -20.89 8.52
CA ALA A 306 33.88 -21.70 9.65
C ALA A 306 35.29 -22.24 9.39
N GLY A 307 36.30 -21.71 10.07
CA GLY A 307 37.72 -22.01 9.88
C GLY A 307 38.36 -21.31 8.68
N ALA A 308 37.70 -20.29 8.10
CA ALA A 308 38.32 -19.46 7.06
C ALA A 308 39.43 -18.61 7.65
N ARG A 309 40.43 -18.25 6.84
CA ARG A 309 41.51 -17.39 7.31
C ARG A 309 40.96 -15.99 7.59
N VAL A 310 41.54 -15.31 8.57
CA VAL A 310 41.09 -13.95 8.96
C VAL A 310 41.15 -12.99 7.77
N TRP A 311 42.19 -13.08 6.93
CA TRP A 311 42.31 -12.23 5.75
C TRP A 311 41.28 -12.54 4.66
N GLU A 312 40.85 -13.80 4.50
CA GLU A 312 39.78 -14.17 3.54
C GLU A 312 38.46 -13.55 3.97
N SER A 313 38.17 -13.62 5.27
CA SER A 313 36.99 -13.01 5.88
C SER A 313 37.01 -11.48 5.73
N ALA A 314 38.16 -10.84 6.02
CA ALA A 314 38.31 -9.40 5.93
C ALA A 314 38.22 -8.90 4.48
N ALA A 315 38.94 -9.55 3.55
CA ALA A 315 38.89 -9.20 2.13
C ALA A 315 37.48 -9.33 1.56
N TRP A 316 36.77 -10.40 1.91
CA TRP A 316 35.37 -10.58 1.50
C TRP A 316 34.48 -9.48 2.07
N LEU A 317 34.56 -9.18 3.38
CA LEU A 317 33.71 -8.16 4.02
C LEU A 317 33.95 -6.76 3.47
N VAL A 318 35.21 -6.37 3.24
CA VAL A 318 35.55 -5.06 2.67
C VAL A 318 35.03 -4.96 1.24
N ALA A 319 35.28 -5.99 0.42
CA ALA A 319 34.80 -6.03 -0.96
C ALA A 319 33.26 -6.02 -1.01
N TYR A 320 32.60 -6.81 -0.17
CA TYR A 320 31.14 -6.86 -0.03
C TYR A 320 30.57 -5.50 0.40
N ALA A 321 31.20 -4.82 1.36
CA ALA A 321 30.79 -3.49 1.77
C ALA A 321 30.87 -2.49 0.60
N ILE A 322 31.97 -2.48 -0.14
CA ILE A 322 32.17 -1.57 -1.28
C ILE A 322 31.17 -1.87 -2.41
N THR A 323 30.91 -3.14 -2.72
CA THR A 323 29.94 -3.53 -3.76
C THR A 323 28.52 -3.02 -3.45
N ASN A 324 28.17 -2.88 -2.17
CA ASN A 324 26.86 -2.42 -1.73
C ASN A 324 26.74 -0.91 -1.52
N LEU A 325 27.82 -0.13 -1.72
CA LEU A 325 27.79 1.33 -1.56
C LEU A 325 26.80 1.95 -2.56
N PRO A 326 25.78 2.69 -2.09
CA PRO A 326 24.79 3.31 -2.94
C PRO A 326 25.24 4.73 -3.31
N VAL A 327 26.31 4.85 -4.09
CA VAL A 327 26.91 6.14 -4.47
C VAL A 327 26.65 6.43 -5.95
N GLU A 328 26.45 7.68 -6.36
CA GLU A 328 26.25 8.05 -7.76
C GLU A 328 27.59 8.47 -8.41
N GLY A 329 27.75 8.30 -9.73
CA GLY A 329 28.88 8.86 -10.51
C GLY A 329 29.79 7.89 -11.26
N ASP A 330 30.45 8.37 -12.32
CA ASP A 330 31.22 7.58 -13.29
C ASP A 330 32.41 6.82 -12.68
N TRP A 331 33.03 7.38 -11.64
CA TRP A 331 34.17 6.75 -10.95
C TRP A 331 33.77 5.53 -10.11
N ARG A 332 32.46 5.33 -9.84
CA ARG A 332 31.95 4.20 -9.05
C ARG A 332 32.11 2.88 -9.77
N LEU A 333 31.81 2.84 -11.06
CA LEU A 333 31.74 1.59 -11.83
C LEU A 333 33.04 0.75 -11.73
N PRO A 334 34.25 1.33 -11.90
CA PRO A 334 35.49 0.55 -11.76
C PRO A 334 35.74 0.08 -10.31
N ILE A 335 35.41 0.89 -9.30
CA ILE A 335 35.63 0.53 -7.89
C ILE A 335 34.68 -0.59 -7.45
N VAL A 336 33.37 -0.41 -7.70
CA VAL A 336 32.33 -1.39 -7.36
C VAL A 336 32.52 -2.67 -8.17
N GLY A 337 32.88 -2.57 -9.46
CA GLY A 337 33.20 -3.72 -10.30
C GLY A 337 34.41 -4.50 -9.78
N THR A 338 35.49 -3.81 -9.42
CA THR A 338 36.69 -4.44 -8.84
C THR A 338 36.37 -5.12 -7.50
N ALA A 339 35.65 -4.44 -6.61
CA ALA A 339 35.20 -4.99 -5.36
C ALA A 339 34.29 -6.22 -5.57
N PHE A 340 33.37 -6.17 -6.53
CA PHE A 340 32.52 -7.31 -6.88
C PHE A 340 33.36 -8.52 -7.33
N VAL A 341 34.36 -8.31 -8.20
CA VAL A 341 35.26 -9.37 -8.66
C VAL A 341 36.04 -9.99 -7.49
N VAL A 342 36.57 -9.16 -6.57
CA VAL A 342 37.26 -9.66 -5.37
C VAL A 342 36.29 -10.45 -4.49
N CYS A 343 35.10 -9.92 -4.25
CA CYS A 343 34.06 -10.56 -3.44
C CYS A 343 33.65 -11.92 -4.02
N ALA A 344 33.42 -11.99 -5.33
CA ALA A 344 33.08 -13.21 -6.06
C ALA A 344 34.23 -14.23 -6.03
N ALA A 345 35.47 -13.81 -6.30
CA ALA A 345 36.64 -14.68 -6.30
C ALA A 345 36.89 -15.32 -4.92
N VAL A 346 36.79 -14.52 -3.84
CA VAL A 346 36.92 -15.04 -2.47
C VAL A 346 35.74 -15.97 -2.14
N SER A 347 34.52 -15.64 -2.59
CA SER A 347 33.34 -16.50 -2.41
C SER A 347 33.53 -17.87 -3.06
N ILE A 348 34.01 -17.92 -4.31
CA ILE A 348 34.28 -19.16 -5.05
C ILE A 348 35.36 -19.98 -4.34
N ARG A 349 36.47 -19.34 -3.95
CA ARG A 349 37.56 -20.01 -3.23
C ARG A 349 37.05 -20.65 -1.93
N ILE A 350 36.28 -19.91 -1.13
CA ILE A 350 35.68 -20.42 0.10
C ILE A 350 34.71 -21.58 -0.21
N ALA A 351 33.86 -21.44 -1.23
CA ALA A 351 32.90 -22.47 -1.61
C ALA A 351 33.54 -23.79 -2.08
N VAL A 352 34.66 -23.71 -2.81
CA VAL A 352 35.38 -24.86 -3.40
C VAL A 352 36.23 -25.58 -2.36
N THR A 353 36.82 -24.85 -1.41
CA THR A 353 37.67 -25.43 -0.35
C THR A 353 36.88 -26.14 0.75
N ARG A 354 35.54 -26.14 0.68
CA ARG A 354 34.65 -26.82 1.62
C ARG A 354 34.02 -28.04 0.94
N PRO A 355 34.38 -29.26 1.36
CA PRO A 355 33.72 -30.47 0.87
C PRO A 355 32.29 -30.55 1.44
N ALA A 356 31.35 -30.95 0.59
CA ALA A 356 29.98 -31.16 1.00
C ALA A 356 29.91 -32.33 2.00
N PRO A 357 29.14 -32.20 3.10
CA PRO A 357 29.01 -33.26 4.08
C PRO A 357 28.19 -34.45 3.54
N PRO A 358 28.46 -35.70 3.99
CA PRO A 358 27.87 -36.91 3.40
C PRO A 358 26.34 -37.06 3.54
N TRP A 359 25.72 -36.45 4.56
CA TRP A 359 24.32 -36.68 4.95
C TRP A 359 23.27 -36.07 4.00
N ILE A 360 23.68 -35.34 2.95
CA ILE A 360 22.75 -34.79 1.94
C ILE A 360 21.93 -35.89 1.26
N LEU A 361 22.49 -37.09 1.13
CA LEU A 361 21.78 -38.24 0.54
C LEU A 361 20.69 -38.81 1.47
N ASP A 362 20.82 -38.63 2.79
CA ASP A 362 19.86 -39.15 3.78
C ASP A 362 18.61 -38.26 3.92
N LEU A 363 18.65 -37.01 3.43
CA LEU A 363 17.55 -36.05 3.59
C LEU A 363 16.28 -36.44 2.84
N PHE A 364 16.43 -37.18 1.74
CA PHE A 364 15.33 -37.61 0.89
C PHE A 364 14.75 -38.96 1.32
N ALA A 365 15.37 -39.67 2.27
CA ALA A 365 15.01 -41.03 2.62
C ALA A 365 14.05 -41.16 3.82
N THR A 366 13.74 -40.08 4.57
CA THR A 366 12.95 -40.20 5.81
C THR A 366 11.93 -39.08 6.02
N SER A 367 10.67 -39.32 5.65
CA SER A 367 9.53 -38.59 6.20
C SER A 367 8.20 -39.33 5.99
N THR A 368 7.88 -40.28 6.87
CA THR A 368 6.51 -40.78 7.08
C THR A 368 5.97 -40.22 8.39
N ALA A 369 5.53 -38.96 8.37
CA ALA A 369 4.91 -38.34 9.54
C ALA A 369 3.41 -38.72 9.65
N PRO A 370 2.87 -39.00 10.84
CA PRO A 370 1.49 -39.44 11.03
C PRO A 370 0.46 -38.29 10.91
N LEU A 371 -0.79 -38.69 10.62
CA LEU A 371 -1.97 -37.85 10.40
C LEU A 371 -2.30 -36.92 11.59
N LEU A 372 -2.71 -35.69 11.26
CA LEU A 372 -3.01 -34.59 12.18
C LEU A 372 -4.26 -34.86 13.06
N SER A 373 -4.19 -34.54 14.36
CA SER A 373 -5.34 -34.59 15.28
C SER A 373 -6.43 -33.56 14.93
N ALA A 374 -7.71 -33.87 15.19
CA ALA A 374 -8.88 -33.01 14.89
C ALA A 374 -8.77 -31.55 15.38
N ARG A 375 -8.19 -31.29 16.57
CA ARG A 375 -7.96 -29.92 17.07
C ARG A 375 -6.99 -29.11 16.21
N ARG A 376 -6.01 -29.78 15.60
CA ARG A 376 -5.05 -29.15 14.67
C ARG A 376 -5.72 -28.85 13.33
N VAL A 377 -6.59 -29.76 12.86
CA VAL A 377 -7.41 -29.52 11.66
C VAL A 377 -8.33 -28.31 11.88
N ALA A 378 -9.00 -28.21 13.03
CA ALA A 378 -9.86 -27.06 13.34
C ALA A 378 -9.08 -25.73 13.37
N ALA A 379 -7.91 -25.68 14.01
CA ALA A 379 -7.06 -24.48 14.01
C ALA A 379 -6.59 -24.11 12.59
N ILE A 380 -6.23 -25.10 11.78
CA ILE A 380 -5.88 -24.91 10.36
C ILE A 380 -7.08 -24.35 9.59
N VAL A 381 -8.28 -24.91 9.76
CA VAL A 381 -9.51 -24.45 9.09
C VAL A 381 -9.84 -23.01 9.49
N VAL A 382 -9.84 -22.67 10.78
CA VAL A 382 -10.08 -21.29 11.25
C VAL A 382 -9.04 -20.34 10.67
N THR A 383 -7.78 -20.75 10.63
CA THR A 383 -6.69 -19.98 10.02
C THR A 383 -6.95 -19.75 8.52
N PHE A 384 -7.37 -20.78 7.79
CA PHE A 384 -7.75 -20.68 6.38
C PHE A 384 -9.00 -19.83 6.15
N LEU A 385 -9.98 -19.83 7.05
CA LEU A 385 -11.16 -18.98 6.96
C LEU A 385 -10.80 -17.50 7.15
N ILE A 386 -9.98 -17.19 8.17
CA ILE A 386 -9.52 -15.82 8.41
C ILE A 386 -8.66 -15.34 7.24
N LEU A 387 -7.71 -16.16 6.79
CA LEU A 387 -6.87 -15.86 5.64
C LEU A 387 -7.72 -15.71 4.36
N GLY A 388 -8.71 -16.58 4.16
CA GLY A 388 -9.64 -16.53 3.04
C GLY A 388 -10.49 -15.26 3.04
N GLY A 389 -10.99 -14.84 4.20
CA GLY A 389 -11.71 -13.57 4.35
C GLY A 389 -10.83 -12.35 4.06
N ALA A 390 -9.59 -12.34 4.57
CA ALA A 390 -8.62 -11.28 4.28
C ALA A 390 -8.24 -11.24 2.79
N LEU A 391 -8.04 -12.40 2.17
CA LEU A 391 -7.75 -12.51 0.73
C LEU A 391 -8.95 -12.09 -0.13
N ALA A 392 -10.18 -12.41 0.27
CA ALA A 392 -11.39 -11.97 -0.43
C ALA A 392 -11.53 -10.45 -0.38
N LEU A 393 -11.30 -9.83 0.78
CA LEU A 393 -11.28 -8.36 0.90
C LEU A 393 -10.15 -7.74 0.06
N ALA A 394 -8.95 -8.31 0.11
CA ALA A 394 -7.84 -7.83 -0.71
C ALA A 394 -8.16 -7.93 -2.21
N ALA A 395 -8.74 -9.05 -2.65
CA ALA A 395 -9.16 -9.25 -4.04
C ALA A 395 -10.25 -8.25 -4.45
N ASP A 396 -11.22 -7.97 -3.58
CA ASP A 396 -12.27 -6.97 -3.83
C ASP A 396 -11.68 -5.55 -3.97
N ILE A 397 -10.76 -5.16 -3.08
CA ILE A 397 -10.03 -3.88 -3.18
C ILE A 397 -9.19 -3.80 -4.46
N THR A 398 -8.47 -4.88 -4.81
CA THR A 398 -7.70 -4.94 -6.07
C THR A 398 -8.63 -4.80 -7.28
N LEU A 399 -9.82 -5.38 -7.21
CA LEU A 399 -10.80 -5.31 -8.27
C LEU A 399 -11.36 -3.89 -8.45
N HIS A 400 -11.66 -3.19 -7.35
CA HIS A 400 -12.02 -1.76 -7.42
C HIS A 400 -10.97 -0.97 -8.18
N ARG A 401 -9.69 -1.10 -7.82
CA ARG A 401 -8.60 -0.35 -8.46
C ARG A 401 -8.49 -0.56 -9.96
N ARG A 402 -8.61 -1.81 -10.40
CA ARG A 402 -8.57 -2.14 -11.82
C ARG A 402 -9.67 -1.41 -12.58
N HIS A 403 -10.84 -1.28 -11.96
CA HIS A 403 -11.95 -0.59 -12.57
C HIS A 403 -11.94 0.92 -12.33
N ASP A 404 -11.33 1.45 -11.25
CA ASP A 404 -11.28 2.89 -10.95
C ASP A 404 -10.73 3.71 -12.13
N ALA A 405 -9.71 3.18 -12.82
CA ALA A 405 -9.09 3.82 -13.98
C ALA A 405 -10.03 3.88 -15.21
N ASP A 406 -10.86 2.86 -15.40
CA ASP A 406 -11.86 2.77 -16.48
C ASP A 406 -13.16 3.50 -16.12
N GLY A 407 -13.11 4.29 -15.04
CA GLY A 407 -14.23 5.01 -14.48
C GLY A 407 -15.15 4.13 -13.64
N GLY A 408 -14.77 2.94 -13.19
CA GLY A 408 -15.55 2.14 -12.24
C GLY A 408 -15.79 2.84 -10.90
N PHE A 409 -16.56 2.17 -10.03
CA PHE A 409 -16.75 2.63 -8.66
C PHE A 409 -15.54 2.26 -7.81
N ASN A 410 -15.06 3.20 -7.00
CA ASN A 410 -14.04 2.94 -6.00
C ASN A 410 -14.61 2.23 -4.77
N VAL A 411 -13.73 1.98 -3.80
CA VAL A 411 -14.06 1.28 -2.54
C VAL A 411 -15.18 1.95 -1.73
N TRP A 412 -15.42 3.25 -1.96
CA TRP A 412 -16.48 4.03 -1.33
C TRP A 412 -17.76 4.11 -2.14
N GLY A 413 -17.80 3.47 -3.31
CA GLY A 413 -18.99 3.39 -4.12
C GLY A 413 -19.27 4.59 -5.01
N TYR A 414 -18.38 5.58 -5.11
CA TYR A 414 -18.48 6.64 -6.14
C TYR A 414 -17.53 6.38 -7.30
N ARG A 415 -17.80 6.95 -8.49
CA ARG A 415 -16.99 6.69 -9.69
C ARG A 415 -15.72 7.53 -9.71
N GLY A 416 -14.63 6.92 -10.16
CA GLY A 416 -13.32 7.55 -10.27
C GLY A 416 -12.45 7.39 -9.01
N ARG A 417 -11.28 8.04 -9.03
CA ARG A 417 -10.27 7.87 -7.97
C ARG A 417 -10.74 8.42 -6.63
N VAL A 418 -10.17 7.88 -5.57
CA VAL A 418 -10.33 8.44 -4.22
C VAL A 418 -9.75 9.85 -4.18
N VAL A 419 -10.52 10.77 -3.62
CA VAL A 419 -10.25 12.22 -3.62
C VAL A 419 -9.23 12.56 -2.55
N ALA A 420 -8.28 13.46 -2.86
CA ALA A 420 -7.23 13.86 -1.92
C ALA A 420 -7.73 14.87 -0.87
N HIS A 421 -7.03 14.99 0.26
CA HIS A 421 -7.41 15.91 1.33
C HIS A 421 -7.30 17.38 0.91
N ASP A 422 -6.24 17.71 0.18
CA ASP A 422 -5.81 19.07 -0.14
C ASP A 422 -6.37 19.60 -1.46
N SER A 423 -7.27 18.86 -2.11
CA SER A 423 -7.95 19.30 -3.32
C SER A 423 -9.21 20.09 -3.01
N LEU A 424 -9.59 20.95 -3.96
CA LEU A 424 -10.93 21.51 -4.02
C LEU A 424 -11.86 20.46 -4.62
N ARG A 425 -13.00 20.20 -3.98
CA ARG A 425 -13.83 19.03 -4.30
C ARG A 425 -15.13 19.44 -4.96
N VAL A 426 -15.38 18.95 -6.17
CA VAL A 426 -16.62 19.18 -6.92
C VAL A 426 -17.41 17.88 -7.00
N ALA A 427 -18.43 17.72 -6.17
CA ALA A 427 -19.32 16.57 -6.22
C ALA A 427 -20.39 16.77 -7.29
N VAL A 428 -20.58 15.79 -8.17
CA VAL A 428 -21.57 15.83 -9.25
C VAL A 428 -22.56 14.69 -9.05
N LEU A 429 -23.83 15.02 -8.85
CA LEU A 429 -24.95 14.10 -8.70
C LEU A 429 -25.80 14.09 -9.97
N GLY A 430 -26.37 12.94 -10.30
CA GLY A 430 -27.26 12.79 -11.45
C GLY A 430 -27.40 11.34 -11.91
N GLY A 431 -28.21 11.14 -12.93
CA GLY A 431 -28.49 9.83 -13.51
C GLY A 431 -27.35 9.26 -14.36
N ARG A 432 -27.73 8.51 -15.41
CA ARG A 432 -26.83 7.68 -16.23
C ARG A 432 -25.75 8.47 -16.97
N ARG A 433 -26.02 9.71 -17.38
CA ARG A 433 -25.02 10.56 -18.05
C ARG A 433 -23.92 11.04 -17.12
N ILE A 434 -24.28 11.40 -15.87
CA ILE A 434 -23.27 11.72 -14.85
C ILE A 434 -22.49 10.47 -14.50
N LEU A 435 -23.19 9.34 -14.33
CA LEU A 435 -22.54 8.06 -14.17
C LEU A 435 -21.52 7.84 -15.30
N GLY A 436 -21.81 8.15 -16.56
CA GLY A 436 -20.87 8.04 -17.69
C GLY A 436 -21.24 6.93 -18.67
N GLU A 437 -22.52 6.56 -18.72
CA GLU A 437 -23.07 5.71 -19.77
C GLU A 437 -23.55 6.54 -20.96
N PRO A 438 -23.45 6.03 -22.21
CA PRO A 438 -23.00 4.68 -22.59
C PRO A 438 -21.48 4.52 -22.85
N GLN A 439 -20.67 5.58 -22.83
CA GLN A 439 -19.23 5.49 -23.11
C GLN A 439 -18.38 6.27 -22.09
N PRO A 440 -17.46 5.59 -21.37
CA PRO A 440 -16.37 6.25 -20.65
C PRO A 440 -15.33 6.83 -21.62
N PRO A 441 -14.64 7.95 -21.29
CA PRO A 441 -14.76 8.74 -20.06
C PRO A 441 -16.02 9.61 -20.04
N GLY A 442 -16.78 9.54 -18.95
CA GLY A 442 -18.03 10.28 -18.76
C GLY A 442 -17.83 11.79 -18.53
N LEU A 443 -18.94 12.54 -18.54
CA LEU A 443 -18.96 14.00 -18.42
C LEU A 443 -18.13 14.54 -17.25
N VAL A 444 -18.14 13.87 -16.11
CA VAL A 444 -17.43 14.30 -14.89
C VAL A 444 -15.90 14.23 -15.06
N SER A 445 -15.37 13.22 -15.76
CA SER A 445 -13.92 13.12 -16.04
C SER A 445 -13.45 14.24 -16.97
N GLN A 446 -14.27 14.59 -17.96
CA GLN A 446 -13.99 15.73 -18.85
C GLN A 446 -14.04 17.04 -18.07
N LEU A 447 -15.02 17.20 -17.17
CA LEU A 447 -15.13 18.34 -16.27
C LEU A 447 -13.86 18.50 -15.41
N GLU A 448 -13.33 17.44 -14.81
CA GLU A 448 -12.08 17.52 -14.03
C GLU A 448 -10.90 17.99 -14.87
N THR A 449 -10.79 17.47 -16.10
CA THR A 449 -9.71 17.81 -17.03
C THR A 449 -9.75 19.30 -17.37
N LEU A 450 -10.95 19.84 -17.64
CA LEU A 450 -11.16 21.25 -17.93
C LEU A 450 -10.93 22.12 -16.69
N LEU A 451 -11.42 21.72 -15.52
CA LEU A 451 -11.22 22.44 -14.27
C LEU A 451 -9.75 22.51 -13.85
N ASN A 452 -8.90 21.58 -14.27
CA ASN A 452 -7.46 21.61 -14.02
C ASN A 452 -6.64 22.17 -15.19
N ASN A 453 -7.28 22.67 -16.24
CA ASN A 453 -6.57 23.33 -17.34
C ASN A 453 -6.12 24.74 -16.91
N GLU A 454 -4.80 24.96 -16.85
CA GLU A 454 -4.21 26.23 -16.39
C GLU A 454 -4.68 27.45 -17.19
N ARG A 455 -4.86 27.28 -18.51
CA ARG A 455 -5.35 28.38 -19.38
C ARG A 455 -6.76 28.78 -19.01
N LEU A 456 -7.67 27.80 -18.86
CA LEU A 456 -9.06 28.08 -18.51
C LEU A 456 -9.18 28.70 -17.11
N ARG A 457 -8.36 28.26 -16.14
CA ARG A 457 -8.28 28.89 -14.82
C ARG A 457 -7.87 30.36 -14.90
N GLY A 458 -6.83 30.65 -15.68
CA GLY A 458 -6.31 32.00 -15.87
C GLY A 458 -7.34 32.92 -16.54
N ASP A 459 -7.96 32.45 -17.62
CA ASP A 459 -9.00 33.19 -18.36
C ASP A 459 -10.23 33.47 -17.47
N ALA A 460 -10.56 32.58 -16.54
CA ALA A 460 -11.64 32.75 -15.57
C ALA A 460 -11.28 33.62 -14.36
N GLY A 461 -10.02 34.05 -14.21
CA GLY A 461 -9.56 34.83 -13.05
C GLY A 461 -9.41 34.04 -11.75
N TYR A 462 -9.36 32.70 -11.82
CA TYR A 462 -9.20 31.84 -10.65
C TYR A 462 -7.72 31.69 -10.26
N VAL A 463 -7.35 32.19 -9.07
CA VAL A 463 -5.94 32.32 -8.64
C VAL A 463 -5.43 31.12 -7.82
N GLU A 464 -6.35 30.33 -7.26
CA GLU A 464 -6.00 29.26 -6.33
C GLU A 464 -5.35 28.05 -7.04
N ARG A 465 -4.19 27.63 -6.52
CA ARG A 465 -3.36 26.59 -7.14
C ARG A 465 -3.70 25.16 -6.70
N ARG A 466 -4.70 24.97 -5.82
CA ARG A 466 -5.13 23.63 -5.42
C ARG A 466 -5.62 22.85 -6.65
N ARG A 467 -5.33 21.56 -6.68
CA ARG A 467 -5.93 20.65 -7.66
C ARG A 467 -7.43 20.58 -7.41
N ILE A 468 -8.24 20.55 -8.48
CA ILE A 468 -9.69 20.38 -8.36
C ILE A 468 -9.98 18.90 -8.64
N ASP A 469 -10.50 18.18 -7.65
CA ASP A 469 -10.94 16.81 -7.83
C ASP A 469 -12.46 16.79 -8.04
N THR A 470 -12.91 16.04 -9.06
CA THR A 470 -14.34 15.82 -9.25
C THR A 470 -14.76 14.50 -8.65
N VAL A 471 -15.90 14.49 -7.96
CA VAL A 471 -16.48 13.30 -7.33
C VAL A 471 -17.74 12.93 -8.11
N ASN A 472 -17.65 11.86 -8.89
CA ASN A 472 -18.80 11.38 -9.64
C ASN A 472 -19.71 10.52 -8.73
N LEU A 473 -20.75 11.15 -8.19
CA LEU A 473 -21.72 10.51 -7.30
C LEU A 473 -22.92 9.93 -8.06
N GLY A 474 -22.93 9.97 -9.40
CA GLY A 474 -24.06 9.46 -10.19
C GLY A 474 -24.36 7.98 -9.96
N GLU A 475 -25.63 7.60 -10.12
CA GLU A 475 -26.09 6.21 -9.99
C GLU A 475 -26.84 5.73 -11.26
N PRO A 476 -26.79 4.42 -11.60
CA PRO A 476 -27.50 3.86 -12.77
C PRO A 476 -29.00 4.11 -12.77
N ALA A 477 -29.60 4.29 -11.59
CA ALA A 477 -31.01 4.56 -11.39
C ALA A 477 -31.24 5.73 -10.43
N ASP A 478 -30.29 6.69 -10.38
CA ASP A 478 -30.43 7.87 -9.54
C ASP A 478 -31.68 8.65 -9.94
N ALA A 479 -32.37 9.17 -8.94
CA ALA A 479 -33.45 10.12 -9.11
C ALA A 479 -33.18 11.30 -8.18
N ILE A 480 -33.76 12.46 -8.48
CA ILE A 480 -33.79 13.63 -7.60
C ILE A 480 -34.17 13.23 -6.15
N LEU A 481 -35.02 12.21 -6.01
CA LEU A 481 -35.48 11.67 -4.72
C LEU A 481 -34.37 11.09 -3.84
N THR A 482 -33.23 10.67 -4.41
CA THR A 482 -32.11 10.06 -3.67
C THR A 482 -30.99 11.05 -3.37
N PHE A 483 -30.99 12.25 -3.96
CA PHE A 483 -29.88 13.21 -3.82
C PHE A 483 -29.54 13.56 -2.36
N GLN A 484 -30.55 13.84 -1.52
CA GLN A 484 -30.33 14.13 -0.10
C GLN A 484 -29.66 12.95 0.62
N GLN A 485 -30.12 11.73 0.36
CA GLN A 485 -29.51 10.53 0.93
C GLN A 485 -28.08 10.31 0.44
N THR A 486 -27.82 10.56 -0.84
CA THR A 486 -26.46 10.51 -1.41
C THR A 486 -25.55 11.56 -0.76
N LEU A 487 -26.05 12.77 -0.51
CA LEU A 487 -25.29 13.80 0.22
C LEU A 487 -24.97 13.37 1.65
N ASP A 488 -25.90 12.71 2.35
CA ASP A 488 -25.65 12.16 3.69
C ASP A 488 -24.57 11.06 3.65
N ASP A 489 -24.66 10.13 2.69
CA ASP A 489 -23.69 9.04 2.52
C ASP A 489 -22.27 9.55 2.28
N TYR A 490 -22.14 10.68 1.57
CA TYR A 490 -20.86 11.27 1.19
C TYR A 490 -20.54 12.57 1.93
N ALA A 491 -21.22 12.86 3.04
CA ALA A 491 -20.98 14.08 3.82
C ALA A 491 -19.53 14.20 4.31
N TYR A 492 -18.85 13.06 4.52
CA TYR A 492 -17.44 13.02 4.89
C TYR A 492 -16.50 13.61 3.82
N LEU A 493 -16.92 13.63 2.55
CA LEU A 493 -16.16 14.23 1.45
C LEU A 493 -16.14 15.76 1.52
N ARG A 494 -17.05 16.40 2.28
CA ARG A 494 -17.12 17.87 2.45
C ARG A 494 -16.89 18.64 1.13
N PRO A 495 -17.73 18.43 0.10
CA PRO A 495 -17.51 19.04 -1.19
C PRO A 495 -17.53 20.57 -1.10
N ASP A 496 -16.65 21.25 -1.85
CA ASP A 496 -16.67 22.71 -2.00
C ASP A 496 -17.80 23.17 -2.93
N VAL A 497 -18.09 22.35 -3.95
CA VAL A 497 -19.15 22.58 -4.93
C VAL A 497 -19.97 21.30 -5.07
N VAL A 498 -21.29 21.43 -5.07
CA VAL A 498 -22.24 20.35 -5.36
C VAL A 498 -23.00 20.71 -6.64
N CYS A 499 -22.84 19.90 -7.67
CA CYS A 499 -23.53 20.04 -8.96
C CYS A 499 -24.64 18.99 -9.07
N PHE A 500 -25.89 19.43 -9.09
CA PHE A 500 -27.06 18.59 -9.38
C PHE A 500 -27.36 18.63 -10.88
N TYR A 501 -27.15 17.52 -11.58
CA TYR A 501 -27.50 17.39 -12.98
C TYR A 501 -28.84 16.66 -13.12
N VAL A 502 -29.86 17.39 -13.57
CA VAL A 502 -31.26 16.93 -13.57
C VAL A 502 -31.82 16.82 -14.99
N GLY A 503 -32.78 15.91 -15.20
CA GLY A 503 -33.45 15.73 -16.50
C GLY A 503 -33.05 14.49 -17.30
N ASP A 504 -32.15 13.66 -16.77
CA ASP A 504 -31.80 12.34 -17.31
C ASP A 504 -32.35 11.19 -16.43
N GLU A 505 -33.37 11.48 -15.62
CA GLU A 505 -33.81 10.63 -14.52
C GLU A 505 -35.01 9.77 -14.85
N MET A 506 -34.79 8.47 -15.02
CA MET A 506 -35.74 7.60 -15.72
C MET A 506 -36.47 6.60 -14.82
N ALA A 507 -36.44 6.81 -13.50
CA ALA A 507 -37.14 5.94 -12.55
C ALA A 507 -38.66 6.24 -12.50
N PRO A 508 -39.57 5.27 -12.73
CA PRO A 508 -41.00 5.49 -12.53
C PRO A 508 -41.32 5.74 -11.05
N ALA A 509 -42.19 6.72 -10.79
CA ALA A 509 -42.69 7.01 -9.44
C ALA A 509 -43.44 5.78 -8.91
N GLY A 510 -42.92 5.16 -7.84
CA GLY A 510 -43.60 4.05 -7.15
C GLY A 510 -42.72 2.85 -6.78
N ASN A 511 -41.50 2.72 -7.35
CA ASN A 511 -40.61 1.65 -6.93
C ASN A 511 -39.88 2.02 -5.62
N ALA A 512 -40.36 1.52 -4.49
CA ALA A 512 -39.76 1.75 -3.17
C ALA A 512 -38.27 1.38 -3.11
N THR A 513 -37.82 0.43 -3.94
CA THR A 513 -36.41 0.01 -4.02
C THR A 513 -35.50 1.00 -4.76
N LEU A 514 -36.07 1.99 -5.46
CA LEU A 514 -35.33 3.10 -6.09
C LEU A 514 -35.19 4.29 -5.14
N ARG A 515 -36.11 4.44 -4.16
CA ARG A 515 -36.07 5.54 -3.17
C ARG A 515 -34.91 5.43 -2.18
N SER A 516 -34.32 4.25 -2.01
CA SER A 516 -33.22 4.03 -1.07
C SER A 516 -31.82 4.22 -1.69
N GLY A 517 -31.73 4.52 -3.00
CA GLY A 517 -30.48 4.46 -3.75
C GLY A 517 -30.03 3.01 -4.00
N TRP A 518 -29.25 2.82 -5.07
CA TRP A 518 -28.76 1.49 -5.44
C TRP A 518 -27.65 1.02 -4.48
N ARG A 519 -26.73 1.90 -4.09
CA ARG A 519 -25.58 1.56 -3.22
C ARG A 519 -26.00 0.99 -1.88
N ARG A 520 -27.02 1.61 -1.27
CA ARG A 520 -27.59 1.19 0.02
C ARG A 520 -28.36 -0.12 -0.03
N ARG A 521 -28.45 -0.82 -1.18
CA ARG A 521 -28.88 -2.23 -1.19
C ARG A 521 -27.83 -3.13 -0.55
N SER A 522 -26.55 -2.76 -0.65
CA SER A 522 -25.46 -3.44 0.04
C SER A 522 -25.53 -3.22 1.55
N PHE A 523 -25.58 -4.32 2.32
CA PHE A 523 -25.48 -4.26 3.78
C PHE A 523 -24.16 -3.63 4.21
N LEU A 524 -23.04 -4.00 3.56
CA LEU A 524 -21.72 -3.45 3.85
C LEU A 524 -21.72 -1.93 3.66
N PHE A 525 -22.23 -1.44 2.52
CA PHE A 525 -22.27 0.00 2.25
C PHE A 525 -23.08 0.76 3.30
N ARG A 526 -24.26 0.25 3.68
CA ARG A 526 -25.07 0.90 4.74
C ARG A 526 -24.36 0.96 6.08
N THR A 527 -23.52 -0.02 6.40
CA THR A 527 -22.85 -0.11 7.71
C THR A 527 -21.49 0.57 7.75
N THR A 528 -20.77 0.62 6.64
CA THR A 528 -19.35 1.05 6.61
C THR A 528 -19.03 2.06 5.51
N GLY A 529 -19.94 2.34 4.59
CA GLY A 529 -19.65 3.08 3.36
C GLY A 529 -18.89 2.28 2.30
N TYR A 530 -18.52 1.03 2.57
CA TYR A 530 -17.79 0.17 1.63
C TYR A 530 -18.74 -0.49 0.63
N LEU A 531 -18.55 -0.25 -0.66
CA LEU A 531 -19.35 -0.88 -1.71
C LEU A 531 -18.59 -2.04 -2.34
N PRO A 532 -18.89 -3.32 -2.04
CA PRO A 532 -18.10 -4.45 -2.54
C PRO A 532 -18.24 -4.65 -4.05
N ALA A 533 -17.11 -4.81 -4.77
CA ALA A 533 -17.08 -5.02 -6.21
C ALA A 533 -17.44 -6.45 -6.65
N ILE A 534 -17.05 -7.48 -5.90
CA ILE A 534 -17.25 -8.91 -6.26
C ILE A 534 -18.73 -9.25 -6.48
N PRO A 535 -19.67 -8.88 -5.57
CA PRO A 535 -21.08 -9.13 -5.80
C PRO A 535 -21.62 -8.42 -7.05
N MET A 536 -21.06 -7.27 -7.42
CA MET A 536 -21.47 -6.53 -8.62
C MET A 536 -21.02 -7.24 -9.90
N LEU A 537 -19.82 -7.83 -9.91
CA LEU A 537 -19.40 -8.61 -11.07
C LEU A 537 -20.20 -9.90 -11.24
N TRP A 538 -20.53 -10.57 -10.14
CA TRP A 538 -21.26 -11.83 -10.21
C TRP A 538 -22.71 -11.63 -10.63
N ASN A 539 -23.40 -10.66 -10.02
CA ASN A 539 -24.82 -10.41 -10.31
C ASN A 539 -25.04 -9.56 -11.57
N GLY A 540 -23.96 -9.22 -12.29
CA GLY A 540 -23.95 -8.19 -13.32
C GLY A 540 -24.00 -6.78 -12.72
N GLN A 541 -23.50 -5.79 -13.48
CA GLN A 541 -23.88 -4.40 -13.24
C GLN A 541 -25.41 -4.38 -13.14
N PRO A 542 -26.01 -3.66 -12.16
CA PRO A 542 -27.46 -3.57 -12.07
C PRO A 542 -27.97 -3.24 -13.48
N GLU A 543 -28.74 -4.15 -14.09
CA GLU A 543 -29.25 -3.93 -15.43
C GLU A 543 -29.88 -2.55 -15.43
N SER A 544 -29.43 -1.70 -16.36
CA SER A 544 -30.05 -0.41 -16.56
C SER A 544 -31.53 -0.70 -16.79
N VAL A 545 -32.36 -0.40 -15.79
CA VAL A 545 -33.79 -0.70 -15.84
C VAL A 545 -34.28 -0.09 -17.15
N PRO A 546 -34.86 -0.87 -18.07
CA PRO A 546 -35.19 -0.39 -19.40
C PRO A 546 -35.99 0.90 -19.26
N VAL A 547 -35.50 1.91 -19.96
CA VAL A 547 -36.08 3.24 -20.03
C VAL A 547 -37.46 3.08 -20.64
N VAL A 548 -38.47 3.03 -19.80
CA VAL A 548 -39.84 3.31 -20.21
C VAL A 548 -40.10 4.72 -19.73
N PRO A 549 -40.25 5.71 -20.63
CA PRO A 549 -40.76 7.03 -20.26
C PRO A 549 -42.20 6.83 -19.79
N ALA A 550 -42.38 6.36 -18.56
CA ALA A 550 -43.66 6.41 -17.90
C ALA A 550 -43.94 7.90 -17.71
N ALA A 551 -45.05 8.39 -18.26
CA ALA A 551 -45.47 9.77 -18.07
C ALA A 551 -45.47 10.06 -16.56
N ILE A 552 -44.53 10.89 -16.11
CA ILE A 552 -44.52 11.38 -14.73
C ILE A 552 -45.73 12.30 -14.60
N ASP A 553 -46.67 11.94 -13.73
CA ASP A 553 -47.82 12.77 -13.42
C ASP A 553 -47.41 14.01 -12.61
N ASP A 554 -48.32 14.98 -12.48
CA ASP A 554 -48.00 16.25 -11.80
C ASP A 554 -47.77 16.07 -10.29
N ALA A 555 -48.24 14.98 -9.69
CA ALA A 555 -47.96 14.64 -8.30
C ALA A 555 -46.51 14.16 -8.14
N GLY A 556 -46.08 13.21 -8.96
CA GLY A 556 -44.71 12.71 -8.97
C GLY A 556 -43.69 13.78 -9.38
N TRP A 557 -44.06 14.70 -10.28
CA TRP A 557 -43.20 15.85 -10.60
C TRP A 557 -43.03 16.79 -9.40
N ARG A 558 -44.12 17.13 -8.69
CA ARG A 558 -44.04 17.95 -7.47
C ARG A 558 -43.18 17.31 -6.39
N GLU A 559 -43.32 16.00 -6.16
CA GLU A 559 -42.49 15.26 -5.20
C GLU A 559 -40.99 15.40 -5.53
N ARG A 560 -40.61 15.29 -6.81
CA ARG A 560 -39.23 15.50 -7.23
C ARG A 560 -38.78 16.94 -7.00
N VAL A 561 -39.57 17.92 -7.44
CA VAL A 561 -39.20 19.33 -7.24
C VAL A 561 -38.96 19.63 -5.76
N ASP A 562 -39.83 19.13 -4.87
CA ASP A 562 -39.69 19.30 -3.42
C ASP A 562 -38.43 18.59 -2.88
N ALA A 563 -38.11 17.39 -3.37
CA ALA A 563 -36.90 16.66 -2.99
C ALA A 563 -35.61 17.33 -3.47
N LEU A 564 -35.58 17.87 -4.70
CA LEU A 564 -34.43 18.62 -5.21
C LEU A 564 -34.20 19.89 -4.40
N GLU A 565 -35.27 20.63 -4.10
CA GLU A 565 -35.21 21.83 -3.28
C GLU A 565 -34.67 21.53 -1.87
N ALA A 566 -35.07 20.39 -1.28
CA ALA A 566 -34.52 19.92 -0.01
C ALA A 566 -33.03 19.57 -0.11
N ALA A 567 -32.61 18.86 -1.17
CA ALA A 567 -31.20 18.52 -1.40
C ALA A 567 -30.33 19.77 -1.64
N VAL A 568 -30.82 20.76 -2.40
CA VAL A 568 -30.16 22.06 -2.59
C VAL A 568 -30.00 22.78 -1.26
N ALA A 569 -31.07 22.86 -0.46
CA ALA A 569 -31.03 23.49 0.85
C ALA A 569 -30.04 22.81 1.81
N GLN A 570 -29.93 21.47 1.76
CA GLN A 570 -28.93 20.72 2.53
C GLN A 570 -27.51 21.03 2.07
N ALA A 571 -27.21 20.95 0.77
CA ALA A 571 -25.87 21.19 0.23
C ALA A 571 -25.38 22.62 0.53
N ARG A 572 -26.28 23.62 0.50
CA ARG A 572 -25.96 25.01 0.83
C ARG A 572 -25.50 25.25 2.26
N GLN A 573 -25.66 24.30 3.18
CA GLN A 573 -25.14 24.42 4.55
C GLN A 573 -23.60 24.44 4.63
N GLY A 574 -22.90 24.03 3.56
CA GLY A 574 -21.44 24.03 3.54
C GLY A 574 -20.78 24.13 2.16
N SER A 575 -21.54 24.05 1.08
CA SER A 575 -21.03 23.95 -0.30
C SER A 575 -21.69 24.97 -1.23
N LEU A 576 -20.95 25.46 -2.23
CA LEU A 576 -21.55 26.15 -3.37
C LEU A 576 -22.43 25.17 -4.15
N VAL A 577 -23.55 25.62 -4.69
CA VAL A 577 -24.50 24.75 -5.38
C VAL A 577 -24.72 25.20 -6.82
N LEU A 578 -24.55 24.26 -7.74
CA LEU A 578 -24.92 24.38 -9.14
C LEU A 578 -26.06 23.43 -9.43
N VAL A 579 -27.14 23.90 -10.06
CA VAL A 579 -28.18 23.04 -10.62
C VAL A 579 -28.15 23.17 -12.13
N ALA A 580 -27.90 22.07 -12.84
CA ALA A 580 -27.79 22.05 -14.30
C ALA A 580 -28.87 21.13 -14.91
N THR A 581 -29.59 21.63 -15.91
CA THR A 581 -30.59 20.82 -16.64
C THR A 581 -29.97 19.97 -17.73
N HIS A 582 -30.65 18.91 -18.15
CA HIS A 582 -30.28 18.14 -19.32
C HIS A 582 -30.53 18.98 -20.60
N PRO A 583 -29.64 18.99 -21.61
CA PRO A 583 -29.84 19.82 -22.79
C PRO A 583 -30.90 19.28 -23.76
N PHE A 584 -31.17 17.98 -23.74
CA PHE A 584 -32.16 17.34 -24.62
C PHE A 584 -33.44 17.06 -23.83
N LEU A 585 -34.29 18.07 -23.69
CA LEU A 585 -35.62 17.96 -23.07
C LEU A 585 -36.68 17.97 -24.17
N ALA A 586 -37.72 17.14 -24.03
CA ALA A 586 -38.91 17.29 -24.86
C ALA A 586 -39.68 18.58 -24.49
N ASP A 587 -40.49 19.14 -25.39
CA ASP A 587 -41.18 20.43 -25.17
C ASP A 587 -41.99 20.46 -23.85
N GLY A 588 -42.68 19.37 -23.52
CA GLY A 588 -43.42 19.25 -22.26
C GLY A 588 -42.52 19.18 -21.02
N GLU A 589 -41.31 18.66 -21.15
CA GLU A 589 -40.30 18.64 -20.10
C GLU A 589 -39.64 20.02 -19.95
N ALA A 590 -39.35 20.71 -21.06
CA ALA A 590 -38.81 22.06 -21.04
C ALA A 590 -39.70 23.03 -20.25
N ALA A 591 -41.02 22.96 -20.42
CA ALA A 591 -41.96 23.75 -19.63
C ALA A 591 -41.89 23.43 -18.12
N ARG A 592 -41.75 22.15 -17.76
CA ARG A 592 -41.62 21.70 -16.37
C ARG A 592 -40.29 22.16 -15.74
N PHE A 593 -39.19 22.08 -16.48
CA PHE A 593 -37.88 22.59 -16.05
C PHE A 593 -37.83 24.11 -15.98
N GLY A 594 -38.56 24.83 -16.83
CA GLY A 594 -38.77 26.28 -16.70
C GLY A 594 -39.49 26.65 -15.40
N ALA A 595 -40.51 25.88 -15.00
CA ALA A 595 -41.18 26.06 -13.72
C ALA A 595 -40.26 25.72 -12.53
N LEU A 596 -39.42 24.69 -12.64
CA LEU A 596 -38.40 24.35 -11.65
C LEU A 596 -37.37 25.47 -11.49
N ARG A 597 -36.84 26.02 -12.60
CA ARG A 597 -35.93 27.16 -12.62
C ARG A 597 -36.53 28.35 -11.88
N ALA A 598 -37.76 28.73 -12.23
CA ALA A 598 -38.43 29.85 -11.58
C ALA A 598 -38.55 29.64 -10.06
N ARG A 599 -38.90 28.42 -9.63
CA ARG A 599 -39.03 28.07 -8.20
C ARG A 599 -37.69 28.13 -7.46
N LEU A 600 -36.63 27.52 -8.01
CA LEU A 600 -35.32 27.53 -7.37
C LEU A 600 -34.70 28.93 -7.36
N THR A 601 -34.82 29.71 -8.43
CA THR A 601 -34.34 31.10 -8.48
C THR A 601 -35.11 31.99 -7.51
N ALA A 602 -36.42 31.80 -7.36
CA ALA A 602 -37.20 32.56 -6.38
C ALA A 602 -36.73 32.31 -4.94
N ARG A 603 -36.31 31.08 -4.62
CA ARG A 603 -35.86 30.71 -3.27
C ARG A 603 -34.37 31.00 -3.02
N PHE A 604 -33.51 30.74 -3.99
CA PHE A 604 -32.05 30.74 -3.81
C PHE A 604 -31.32 31.75 -4.71
N GLY A 605 -31.97 32.40 -5.68
CA GLY A 605 -31.29 33.26 -6.66
C GLY A 605 -30.65 34.53 -6.10
N GLY A 606 -30.97 34.91 -4.87
CA GLY A 606 -30.28 36.00 -4.15
C GLY A 606 -29.02 35.55 -3.40
N ASP A 607 -28.73 34.25 -3.34
CA ASP A 607 -27.56 33.68 -2.68
C ASP A 607 -26.37 33.59 -3.67
N PRO A 608 -25.24 34.27 -3.42
CA PRO A 608 -24.08 34.21 -4.31
C PRO A 608 -23.45 32.81 -4.41
N GLY A 609 -23.78 31.89 -3.49
CA GLY A 609 -23.34 30.50 -3.55
C GLY A 609 -24.28 29.55 -4.30
N PHE A 610 -25.27 30.06 -5.03
CA PHE A 610 -26.21 29.29 -5.83
C PHE A 610 -26.24 29.74 -7.30
N GLU A 611 -26.13 28.80 -8.23
CA GLU A 611 -26.31 29.06 -9.67
C GLU A 611 -27.22 28.00 -10.30
N TYR A 612 -28.12 28.44 -11.20
CA TYR A 612 -28.94 27.56 -12.03
C TYR A 612 -28.51 27.72 -13.49
N LEU A 613 -28.09 26.63 -14.12
CA LEU A 613 -27.62 26.57 -15.49
C LEU A 613 -28.60 25.79 -16.36
N ASP A 614 -29.30 26.49 -17.24
CA ASP A 614 -30.21 25.85 -18.18
C ASP A 614 -29.48 25.42 -19.44
N LEU A 615 -29.01 24.17 -19.49
CA LEU A 615 -28.22 23.68 -20.63
C LEU A 615 -29.07 23.52 -21.89
N HIS A 616 -30.40 23.45 -21.77
CA HIS A 616 -31.30 23.41 -22.92
C HIS A 616 -31.23 24.72 -23.73
N ASP A 617 -31.09 25.86 -23.06
CA ASP A 617 -31.00 27.19 -23.70
C ASP A 617 -29.59 27.47 -24.27
N ILE A 618 -28.56 26.81 -23.73
CA ILE A 618 -27.16 27.18 -23.93
C ILE A 618 -26.44 26.25 -24.92
N VAL A 619 -26.71 24.95 -24.86
CA VAL A 619 -25.96 23.96 -25.63
C VAL A 619 -26.44 23.96 -27.08
N ASP A 620 -25.55 24.36 -27.99
CA ASP A 620 -25.74 24.15 -29.42
C ASP A 620 -25.78 22.64 -29.71
N LEU A 621 -26.94 22.16 -30.17
CA LEU A 621 -27.19 20.75 -30.50
C LEU A 621 -26.26 20.23 -31.60
N SER A 622 -25.61 21.12 -32.36
CA SER A 622 -24.64 20.78 -33.40
C SER A 622 -23.20 20.58 -32.88
N SER A 623 -22.87 21.01 -31.66
CA SER A 623 -21.56 20.81 -31.03
C SER A 623 -21.69 20.74 -29.49
N PRO A 624 -21.99 19.57 -28.91
CA PRO A 624 -22.26 19.46 -27.48
C PRO A 624 -20.97 19.62 -26.66
N ARG A 625 -20.71 20.84 -26.19
CA ARG A 625 -19.61 21.18 -25.27
C ARG A 625 -20.05 21.25 -23.81
N ILE A 626 -20.93 20.34 -23.39
CA ILE A 626 -21.57 20.33 -22.07
C ILE A 626 -20.55 20.43 -20.91
N ALA A 627 -19.40 19.76 -21.03
CA ALA A 627 -18.34 19.81 -20.02
C ALA A 627 -17.71 21.21 -19.90
N GLU A 628 -17.60 21.94 -21.01
CA GLU A 628 -17.07 23.31 -21.04
C GLU A 628 -18.03 24.26 -20.32
N ASP A 629 -19.33 24.20 -20.63
CA ASP A 629 -20.35 25.05 -20.01
C ASP A 629 -20.47 24.81 -18.51
N LEU A 630 -20.44 23.54 -18.08
CA LEU A 630 -20.36 23.18 -16.66
C LEU A 630 -19.07 23.71 -16.01
N SER A 631 -17.92 23.60 -16.67
CA SER A 631 -16.65 24.10 -16.11
C SER A 631 -16.69 25.61 -15.89
N GLN A 632 -17.28 26.38 -16.82
CA GLN A 632 -17.41 27.83 -16.71
C GLN A 632 -18.34 28.24 -15.56
N ALA A 633 -19.48 27.54 -15.37
CA ALA A 633 -20.38 27.78 -14.24
C ALA A 633 -19.71 27.47 -12.90
N VAL A 634 -18.98 26.36 -12.80
CA VAL A 634 -18.20 26.04 -11.60
C VAL A 634 -17.15 27.12 -11.33
N PHE A 635 -16.44 27.61 -12.35
CA PHE A 635 -15.49 28.71 -12.16
C PHE A 635 -16.15 30.00 -11.67
N ARG A 636 -17.32 30.38 -12.19
CA ARG A 636 -18.06 31.57 -11.70
C ARG A 636 -18.40 31.46 -10.22
N LEU A 637 -18.91 30.31 -9.78
CA LEU A 637 -19.18 30.03 -8.37
C LEU A 637 -17.89 30.12 -7.52
N LEU A 638 -16.80 29.50 -7.99
CA LEU A 638 -15.53 29.50 -7.28
C LEU A 638 -14.91 30.91 -7.16
N VAL A 639 -14.99 31.72 -8.22
CA VAL A 639 -14.52 33.11 -8.22
C VAL A 639 -15.38 33.99 -7.32
N ALA A 640 -16.71 33.81 -7.32
CA ALA A 640 -17.61 34.57 -6.44
C ALA A 640 -17.36 34.31 -4.94
N ARG A 641 -16.70 33.20 -4.59
CA ARG A 641 -16.32 32.85 -3.21
C ARG A 641 -14.98 33.47 -2.77
N GLN A 642 -14.09 33.79 -3.70
CA GLN A 642 -12.78 34.42 -3.44
C GLN A 642 -12.96 35.90 -3.11
#